data_AF-A0A5E4MW37-F1
#
_entry.id   AF-A0A5E4MW37-F1
#
_cell.length_a   1.000
_cell.length_b   1.000
_cell.length_c   1.000
_cell.angle_alpha   90.00
_cell.angle_beta   90.00
_cell.angle_gamma   90.00
#
_symmetry.space_group_name_H-M   'P 1'
#
loop_
_entity.id
_entity.type
_entity.pdbx_description
1 polymer ?
#
loop_
_entity_poly.entity_id
_entity_poly.type
_entity_poly.pdbx_seq_one_letter_code
_entity_poly.pdbx_strand_id
1 'polypeptide(L)'
;MSLLPEKEPLKFDVNLCGAPEEIVHLVDNIKKVGEQFLYHWKTFPIILPPTAITTKFQINGNDSTYGSDSNCTLARRAITSIRSINCRDLFVPPSFDELDAVAVNTKGEPRHLNIKQLESLRERGLDKDIHGKPKKLNSKQLDTIRKLGEFEVASLNFVGQTHKWRLTEWLQKGTERNRETLLDDLAFALQFLLVTARARLFSHFFSIAESIKAILTGFIKLIDIIFGVPSLQAHNLPEKIREERCRYLVAELICRPELEHALEHIISFVRKQLRRAATEKFEPSKEAMSPQIPIPYQFLTPKREEIDLRLFNRDIMKKALPVIMGLLERETRGWFLHFREKLIYELKTQKLSDEEIEKSVNEAVMKEYLQRVYKSILNNVELQMLGDGIPKLLINQAQCIVLMHRAVENVQRKIIKQKNTLSQRMQYTYPVLSRIGPWMRDKQRIAEEKFIQECQWSAHEEALTLCKEYNLHQAIYFLQRDLAFMREREPVLSKELKAVKIPTRTFHWLTQIWNPSNWTVRRSFQGQSETIPTVLSTTATAITTPRSNPSQAIFLVEKEITHTTTTRWPFWRVINYFYRTWTWTWNAMFFFGVVIPWCSPVSVRSLFCTESFYPDLELSQVNGTLFPRKSSLTSTLLSRLNSLWRHISKSRTHFETKPDTGFIGKGMTRHLNRIWNYVIKGIFGTLAMLIIFPVICLSVSLGSLVVALTCPLWMPLVTLLLHMFNGLIYDLDSPAEWKNRYFAIIEAVIWNIVLQGVLQPLIACFIAFILCPIITIILFIVTLLRYWFRLTWDSIIYHLVIKKRGRIPACDSFIVKRIAGPGMASDYYFQIHPEQALAAFEAKMELDELNAYQNLMEQKIQQPQKDFARFVEVCFGPFSAHLAKNGAYRVLEKEGQDLMTALQDKLERRLRELQSGLSANLKSKIRLTSKDLKVTVALASKMLEHWYPQHVIQKLSISEEEFWESKGLGINDWPALAVVFFTDIFSLDFLTPLDDTDTKFKLETEHSVDLSRFSNAIQNINIDGQCSEMSSPLYSSRGNIQIQSPYLEISAFNPRSKLLHCKFKKLENACNSITYTMLLGGRFKTGTRRHKAYLGTNSVSSQKNKSRPWKRPQQPYMADKLCIPLPVPHPAHIALIIYNRDSESPITLESENYIGILRALEDRTSDPLSTDYIPASSFDSADSRSSLTSESVEPEEQNVNVYNWQRDDWMLRARQTGAVRVELASPEDISLDSESTRVVFGTLGTTV
;
A
#
# COMPACT_ATOMS: atom_id res chain seq x y z
N MET A 1 56.72 -32.38 9.91
CA MET A 1 57.36 -31.90 8.67
C MET A 1 56.26 -31.55 7.68
N SER A 2 55.94 -30.27 7.52
CA SER A 2 55.00 -29.79 6.51
C SER A 2 55.70 -29.80 5.15
N LEU A 3 55.19 -30.56 4.20
CA LEU A 3 55.60 -30.48 2.80
C LEU A 3 55.15 -29.10 2.28
N LEU A 4 56.10 -28.20 2.03
CA LEU A 4 55.84 -26.90 1.42
C LEU A 4 55.56 -27.11 -0.08
N PRO A 5 54.75 -26.24 -0.72
CA PRO A 5 54.47 -26.36 -2.15
C PRO A 5 55.76 -26.15 -2.97
N GLU A 6 56.03 -27.07 -3.91
CA GLU A 6 57.22 -27.05 -4.76
C GLU A 6 56.88 -26.40 -6.11
N LYS A 7 57.68 -25.39 -6.50
CA LYS A 7 57.53 -24.67 -7.77
C LYS A 7 58.43 -25.30 -8.83
N GLU A 8 57.89 -25.52 -10.02
CA GLU A 8 58.66 -25.95 -11.20
C GLU A 8 58.49 -24.92 -12.33
N PRO A 9 59.58 -24.48 -13.00
CA PRO A 9 59.50 -23.48 -14.04
C PRO A 9 58.69 -23.98 -15.25
N LEU A 10 57.87 -23.11 -15.82
CA LEU A 10 57.12 -23.40 -17.04
C LEU A 10 58.07 -23.39 -18.24
N LYS A 11 58.06 -24.45 -19.05
CA LYS A 11 58.85 -24.55 -20.29
C LYS A 11 58.04 -24.07 -21.49
N PHE A 12 58.67 -23.27 -22.36
CA PHE A 12 58.01 -22.73 -23.56
C PHE A 12 58.63 -23.29 -24.84
N ASP A 13 57.82 -23.99 -25.63
CA ASP A 13 58.20 -24.45 -26.96
C ASP A 13 57.91 -23.34 -28.00
N VAL A 14 58.96 -22.66 -28.46
CA VAL A 14 58.86 -21.57 -29.44
C VAL A 14 59.48 -22.03 -30.77
N ASN A 15 58.67 -22.09 -31.83
CA ASN A 15 59.15 -22.42 -33.18
C ASN A 15 59.57 -21.14 -33.92
N LEU A 16 60.88 -20.97 -34.14
CA LEU A 16 61.47 -19.77 -34.77
C LEU A 16 61.94 -20.01 -36.22
N CYS A 17 61.35 -20.97 -36.94
CA CYS A 17 61.74 -21.30 -38.31
C CYS A 17 61.50 -20.12 -39.27
N GLY A 18 62.58 -19.53 -39.80
CA GLY A 18 62.54 -18.44 -40.80
C GLY A 18 62.62 -17.01 -40.22
N ALA A 19 62.86 -16.84 -38.93
CA ALA A 19 63.01 -15.52 -38.31
C ALA A 19 64.44 -14.94 -38.48
N PRO A 20 64.61 -13.61 -38.66
CA PRO A 20 65.91 -12.93 -38.62
C PRO A 20 66.67 -13.19 -37.31
N GLU A 21 68.01 -13.29 -37.36
CA GLU A 21 68.86 -13.62 -36.21
C GLU A 21 68.66 -12.68 -35.00
N GLU A 22 68.38 -11.40 -35.26
CA GLU A 22 68.08 -10.40 -34.22
C GLU A 22 66.79 -10.72 -33.43
N ILE A 23 65.77 -11.22 -34.13
CA ILE A 23 64.48 -11.60 -33.52
C ILE A 23 64.62 -12.91 -32.76
N VAL A 24 65.40 -13.85 -33.29
CA VAL A 24 65.70 -15.12 -32.60
C VAL A 24 66.38 -14.85 -31.25
N HIS A 25 67.39 -13.97 -31.22
CA HIS A 25 68.09 -13.62 -29.98
C HIS A 25 67.18 -12.90 -28.97
N LEU A 26 66.29 -12.01 -29.44
CA LEU A 26 65.31 -11.33 -28.58
C LEU A 26 64.31 -12.31 -27.97
N VAL A 27 63.72 -13.20 -28.79
CA VAL A 27 62.72 -14.18 -28.33
C VAL A 27 63.32 -15.21 -27.39
N ASP A 28 64.57 -15.63 -27.61
CA ASP A 28 65.29 -16.52 -26.69
C ASP A 28 65.58 -15.85 -25.34
N ASN A 29 65.89 -14.55 -25.32
CA ASN A 29 66.06 -13.81 -24.08
C ASN A 29 64.73 -13.66 -23.32
N ILE A 30 63.64 -13.36 -24.02
CA ILE A 30 62.30 -13.28 -23.42
C ILE A 30 61.87 -14.66 -22.90
N LYS A 31 62.17 -15.74 -23.64
CA LYS A 31 61.93 -17.12 -23.21
C LYS A 31 62.70 -17.42 -21.93
N LYS A 32 64.00 -17.15 -21.87
CA LYS A 32 64.81 -17.37 -20.65
C LYS A 32 64.28 -16.60 -19.45
N VAL A 33 63.83 -15.37 -19.63
CA VAL A 33 63.20 -14.58 -18.56
C VAL A 33 61.85 -15.19 -18.17
N GLY A 34 61.02 -15.58 -19.15
CA GLY A 34 59.75 -16.26 -18.90
C GLY A 34 59.91 -17.55 -18.10
N GLU A 35 60.87 -18.41 -18.46
CA GLU A 35 61.18 -19.67 -17.76
C GLU A 35 61.81 -19.44 -16.37
N GLN A 36 62.39 -18.27 -16.10
CA GLN A 36 62.90 -17.90 -14.77
C GLN A 36 61.80 -17.41 -13.81
N PHE A 37 60.81 -16.69 -14.32
CA PHE A 37 59.76 -16.05 -13.50
C PHE A 37 58.45 -16.85 -13.43
N LEU A 38 58.12 -17.61 -14.48
CA LEU A 38 56.86 -18.34 -14.59
C LEU A 38 57.03 -19.79 -14.15
N TYR A 39 56.08 -20.26 -13.36
CA TYR A 39 56.11 -21.59 -12.74
C TYR A 39 54.72 -22.21 -12.71
N HIS A 40 54.67 -23.52 -12.50
CA HIS A 40 53.48 -24.24 -12.09
C HIS A 40 53.76 -24.98 -10.76
N TRP A 41 52.71 -25.50 -10.12
CA TRP A 41 52.86 -26.26 -8.89
C TRP A 41 53.18 -27.72 -9.23
N LYS A 42 54.42 -28.16 -8.99
CA LYS A 42 54.82 -29.56 -9.18
C LYS A 42 54.16 -30.48 -8.16
N THR A 43 54.16 -30.05 -6.90
CA THR A 43 53.41 -30.69 -5.82
C THR A 43 52.77 -29.62 -4.94
N PHE A 44 51.45 -29.64 -4.82
CA PHE A 44 50.68 -28.77 -3.94
C PHE A 44 49.91 -29.61 -2.90
N PRO A 45 50.50 -29.90 -1.73
CA PRO A 45 49.85 -30.74 -0.73
C PRO A 45 48.73 -29.97 -0.01
N ILE A 46 47.47 -30.35 -0.29
CA ILE A 46 46.30 -29.81 0.43
C ILE A 46 46.14 -30.55 1.76
N ILE A 47 46.62 -29.92 2.84
CA ILE A 47 46.55 -30.41 4.23
C ILE A 47 45.67 -29.45 5.02
N LEU A 48 44.45 -29.90 5.36
CA LEU A 48 43.53 -29.12 6.19
C LEU A 48 44.13 -28.86 7.58
N PRO A 49 43.75 -27.75 8.24
CA PRO A 49 44.07 -27.52 9.64
C PRO A 49 43.72 -28.74 10.52
N PRO A 50 44.53 -29.05 11.54
CA PRO A 50 44.24 -30.15 12.44
C PRO A 50 42.92 -29.90 13.18
N THR A 51 42.13 -30.95 13.32
CA THR A 51 40.83 -30.92 13.98
C THR A 51 40.96 -30.53 15.46
N ALA A 52 40.25 -29.50 15.91
CA ALA A 52 40.26 -29.11 17.32
C ALA A 52 39.53 -30.14 18.20
N ILE A 53 38.57 -30.87 17.59
CA ILE A 53 37.72 -31.89 18.22
C ILE A 53 38.48 -33.19 18.57
N THR A 54 39.74 -33.36 18.13
CA THR A 54 40.51 -34.60 18.35
C THR A 54 41.86 -34.33 19.02
N THR A 55 41.90 -34.29 20.35
CA THR A 55 43.17 -34.45 21.08
C THR A 55 43.46 -35.93 21.28
N LYS A 56 44.54 -36.43 20.66
CA LYS A 56 45.05 -37.79 20.85
C LYS A 56 45.45 -37.98 22.31
N PHE A 57 44.70 -38.79 23.06
CA PHE A 57 45.19 -39.34 24.32
C PHE A 57 46.05 -40.59 24.05
N GLN A 58 47.36 -40.50 24.30
CA GLN A 58 48.17 -41.67 24.56
C GLN A 58 47.96 -42.05 26.03
N ILE A 59 47.21 -43.13 26.28
CA ILE A 59 47.15 -43.73 27.61
C ILE A 59 48.39 -44.61 27.77
N ASN A 60 49.39 -44.10 28.49
CA ASN A 60 50.39 -44.96 29.14
C ASN A 60 49.87 -45.24 30.55
N GLY A 61 49.41 -46.47 30.78
CA GLY A 61 48.93 -46.91 32.09
C GLY A 61 49.26 -48.38 32.30
N ASN A 62 50.50 -48.65 32.71
CA ASN A 62 50.78 -49.78 33.59
C ASN A 62 50.20 -49.41 34.96
N ASP A 63 49.09 -50.03 35.35
CA ASP A 63 48.91 -50.49 36.72
C ASP A 63 47.71 -51.45 36.79
N SER A 64 48.06 -52.73 36.82
CA SER A 64 47.19 -53.82 37.23
C SER A 64 47.32 -54.01 38.74
N THR A 65 46.23 -54.10 39.50
CA THR A 65 46.02 -55.20 40.47
C THR A 65 44.62 -55.24 41.10
N TYR A 66 44.02 -56.44 41.01
CA TYR A 66 42.93 -57.08 41.80
C TYR A 66 41.54 -56.43 41.88
N GLY A 67 40.41 -57.12 41.63
CA GLY A 67 40.20 -58.57 41.56
C GLY A 67 38.89 -59.01 40.87
N SER A 68 39.04 -60.21 40.30
CA SER A 68 38.10 -61.20 39.75
C SER A 68 36.66 -61.20 40.29
N ASP A 69 35.67 -61.27 39.40
CA ASP A 69 35.02 -62.56 39.16
C ASP A 69 34.38 -62.71 37.77
N SER A 70 34.50 -63.94 37.29
CA SER A 70 34.50 -64.37 35.91
C SER A 70 33.18 -65.02 35.53
N ASN A 71 32.70 -64.81 34.29
CA ASN A 71 32.27 -65.91 33.42
C ASN A 71 32.01 -65.47 31.96
N CYS A 72 32.82 -66.09 31.07
CA CYS A 72 32.62 -66.46 29.66
C CYS A 72 32.31 -65.37 28.61
N THR A 73 33.31 -64.85 27.89
CA THR A 73 33.96 -65.40 26.66
C THR A 73 33.09 -65.41 25.39
N LEU A 74 33.20 -64.32 24.60
CA LEU A 74 33.29 -64.40 23.14
C LEU A 74 34.11 -63.20 22.64
N ALA A 75 35.36 -63.49 22.28
CA ALA A 75 36.31 -62.53 21.76
C ALA A 75 35.81 -61.92 20.43
N ARG A 76 35.57 -60.60 20.41
CA ARG A 76 35.63 -59.79 19.19
C ARG A 76 36.72 -58.76 19.37
N ARG A 77 37.72 -58.86 18.48
CA ARG A 77 38.82 -57.92 18.20
C ARG A 77 38.53 -56.50 18.71
N ALA A 78 39.33 -56.04 19.65
CA ALA A 78 39.50 -54.63 19.95
C ALA A 78 40.08 -53.94 18.71
N ILE A 79 39.20 -53.41 17.86
CA ILE A 79 39.56 -52.39 16.89
C ILE A 79 39.57 -51.08 17.69
N THR A 80 40.76 -50.55 17.92
CA THR A 80 41.01 -49.17 18.35
C THR A 80 40.52 -48.23 17.25
N SER A 81 39.20 -48.06 17.12
CA SER A 81 38.62 -46.95 16.36
C SER A 81 38.51 -45.75 17.29
N ILE A 82 39.47 -44.83 17.20
CA ILE A 82 39.29 -43.45 17.64
C ILE A 82 38.10 -42.91 16.82
N ARG A 83 36.90 -42.88 17.41
CA ARG A 83 35.72 -42.26 16.78
C ARG A 83 35.76 -40.78 17.12
N SER A 84 35.88 -39.95 16.09
CA SER A 84 35.70 -38.50 16.20
C SER A 84 34.29 -38.19 16.70
N ILE A 85 34.16 -37.22 17.61
CA ILE A 85 32.85 -36.69 18.04
C ILE A 85 32.17 -36.11 16.79
N ASN A 86 31.02 -36.67 16.41
CA ASN A 86 30.19 -36.11 15.35
C ASN A 86 29.23 -35.10 15.99
N CYS A 87 29.17 -33.87 15.47
CA CYS A 87 28.32 -32.83 16.04
C CYS A 87 26.82 -33.19 16.03
N ARG A 88 26.40 -34.15 15.21
CA ARG A 88 25.02 -34.68 15.19
C ARG A 88 24.65 -35.49 16.43
N ASP A 89 25.62 -36.04 17.16
CA ASP A 89 25.39 -36.92 18.31
C ASP A 89 25.31 -36.12 19.64
N LEU A 90 25.47 -34.79 19.58
CA LEU A 90 25.45 -33.87 20.74
C LEU A 90 24.04 -33.54 21.23
N PHE A 91 23.00 -33.64 20.39
CA PHE A 91 21.66 -33.14 20.68
C PHE A 91 20.56 -34.18 20.39
N VAL A 92 20.21 -35.00 21.40
CA VAL A 92 19.15 -36.02 21.26
C VAL A 92 17.86 -35.57 21.97
N PRO A 93 16.77 -35.27 21.24
CA PRO A 93 15.54 -34.79 21.85
C PRO A 93 14.80 -35.89 22.64
N PRO A 94 14.22 -35.58 23.81
CA PRO A 94 13.40 -36.53 24.56
C PRO A 94 12.09 -36.83 23.82
N SER A 95 11.62 -38.08 23.89
CA SER A 95 10.31 -38.47 23.38
C SER A 95 9.20 -37.98 24.32
N PHE A 96 8.24 -37.23 23.76
CA PHE A 96 7.05 -36.76 24.48
C PHE A 96 5.96 -37.82 24.63
N ASP A 97 6.00 -38.86 23.80
CA ASP A 97 5.12 -40.02 23.94
C ASP A 97 5.83 -41.09 24.79
N GLU A 98 5.21 -41.44 25.92
CA GLU A 98 5.75 -42.37 26.91
C GLU A 98 5.86 -43.80 26.35
N LEU A 99 5.06 -44.15 25.33
CA LEU A 99 5.13 -45.46 24.66
C LEU A 99 6.23 -45.52 23.59
N ASP A 100 6.38 -44.48 22.78
CA ASP A 100 7.39 -44.43 21.71
C ASP A 100 8.82 -44.36 22.25
N ALA A 101 9.01 -43.72 23.42
CA ALA A 101 10.30 -43.64 24.11
C ALA A 101 10.93 -45.01 24.41
N VAL A 102 10.07 -46.03 24.56
CA VAL A 102 10.46 -47.40 24.91
C VAL A 102 10.57 -48.27 23.66
N ALA A 103 9.78 -47.99 22.63
CA ALA A 103 9.67 -48.83 21.43
C ALA A 103 10.75 -48.54 20.36
N VAL A 104 11.36 -47.35 20.35
CA VAL A 104 12.20 -46.87 19.22
C VAL A 104 13.59 -46.35 19.69
N ASN A 105 14.63 -46.61 18.91
CA ASN A 105 16.02 -46.12 19.06
C ASN A 105 16.14 -44.66 18.58
N THR A 106 17.26 -44.02 18.94
CA THR A 106 17.63 -42.63 18.56
C THR A 106 17.69 -42.36 17.06
N LYS A 107 17.74 -43.41 16.22
CA LYS A 107 17.74 -43.35 14.75
C LYS A 107 16.39 -43.68 14.10
N GLY A 108 15.34 -43.89 14.90
CA GLY A 108 14.00 -44.24 14.40
C GLY A 108 13.76 -45.75 14.19
N GLU A 109 14.66 -46.61 14.64
CA GLU A 109 14.56 -48.07 14.49
C GLU A 109 13.93 -48.73 15.74
N PRO A 110 13.08 -49.76 15.62
CA PRO A 110 12.47 -50.40 16.79
C PRO A 110 13.52 -51.07 17.70
N ARG A 111 13.46 -50.83 19.01
CA ARG A 111 14.33 -51.44 20.03
C ARG A 111 13.89 -52.87 20.35
N HIS A 112 14.76 -53.86 20.22
CA HIS A 112 14.56 -55.18 20.82
C HIS A 112 14.80 -55.10 22.33
N LEU A 113 13.72 -55.16 23.13
CA LEU A 113 13.78 -55.06 24.59
C LEU A 113 14.36 -56.33 25.22
N ASN A 114 15.29 -56.17 26.17
CA ASN A 114 15.89 -57.27 26.92
C ASN A 114 14.93 -57.78 28.03
N ILE A 115 15.02 -59.05 28.44
CA ILE A 115 14.09 -59.69 29.41
C ILE A 115 14.04 -58.92 30.75
N LYS A 116 15.20 -58.42 31.22
CA LYS A 116 15.28 -57.56 32.43
C LYS A 116 14.68 -56.17 32.24
N GLN A 117 14.74 -55.62 31.03
CA GLN A 117 14.08 -54.34 30.69
C GLN A 117 12.56 -54.52 30.64
N LEU A 118 12.10 -55.66 30.13
CA LEU A 118 10.71 -56.11 30.15
C LEU A 118 10.17 -56.32 31.58
N GLU A 119 10.98 -56.86 32.49
CA GLU A 119 10.65 -56.95 33.93
C GLU A 119 10.63 -55.57 34.60
N SER A 120 11.58 -54.69 34.31
CA SER A 120 11.57 -53.32 34.86
C SER A 120 10.37 -52.50 34.35
N LEU A 121 9.93 -52.73 33.11
CA LEU A 121 8.69 -52.17 32.55
C LEU A 121 7.44 -52.79 33.21
N ARG A 122 7.53 -54.02 33.71
CA ARG A 122 6.46 -54.70 34.46
C ARG A 122 6.34 -54.17 35.89
N GLU A 123 7.47 -53.79 36.52
CA GLU A 123 7.54 -53.26 37.89
C GLU A 123 7.36 -51.73 37.97
N ARG A 124 7.86 -50.95 37.00
CA ARG A 124 7.75 -49.47 36.96
C ARG A 124 6.64 -48.95 36.03
N GLY A 125 6.02 -49.81 35.22
CA GLY A 125 5.07 -49.38 34.19
C GLY A 125 3.72 -48.92 34.73
N LEU A 126 3.51 -47.60 34.69
CA LEU A 126 2.23 -46.87 34.75
C LEU A 126 1.42 -47.07 36.04
N ASP A 127 1.72 -46.29 37.09
CA ASP A 127 0.84 -45.95 38.23
C ASP A 127 -0.17 -47.06 38.62
N LYS A 128 0.35 -48.27 38.83
CA LYS A 128 -0.40 -49.45 39.26
C LYS A 128 -0.29 -49.57 40.78
N ASP A 129 -1.40 -49.88 41.44
CA ASP A 129 -1.40 -50.34 42.83
C ASP A 129 -0.54 -51.60 42.97
N ILE A 130 -0.20 -51.99 44.21
CA ILE A 130 0.61 -53.17 44.60
C ILE A 130 0.15 -54.49 43.93
N HIS A 131 -1.06 -54.52 43.37
CA HIS A 131 -1.66 -55.64 42.64
C HIS A 131 -1.71 -55.46 41.11
N GLY A 132 -0.98 -54.52 40.52
CA GLY A 132 -0.87 -54.32 39.07
C GLY A 132 -2.07 -53.64 38.40
N LYS A 133 -2.95 -52.97 39.15
CA LYS A 133 -4.15 -52.26 38.62
C LYS A 133 -3.98 -50.74 38.66
N PRO A 134 -4.49 -49.96 37.68
CA PRO A 134 -4.32 -48.50 37.67
C PRO A 134 -4.92 -47.84 38.92
N LYS A 135 -4.21 -46.85 39.46
CA LYS A 135 -4.52 -46.14 40.72
C LYS A 135 -5.89 -45.43 40.69
N LYS A 136 -6.60 -45.48 41.81
CA LYS A 136 -7.92 -44.81 41.99
C LYS A 136 -7.78 -43.29 42.14
N LEU A 137 -8.81 -42.56 41.72
CA LEU A 137 -8.88 -41.10 41.85
C LEU A 137 -8.99 -40.66 43.32
N ASN A 138 -8.31 -39.56 43.68
CA ASN A 138 -8.33 -38.96 45.01
C ASN A 138 -9.63 -38.17 45.28
N SER A 139 -9.98 -37.92 46.54
CA SER A 139 -11.20 -37.17 46.93
C SER A 139 -11.24 -35.77 46.32
N LYS A 140 -10.10 -35.05 46.35
CA LYS A 140 -9.97 -33.74 45.70
C LYS A 140 -10.23 -33.79 44.19
N GLN A 141 -9.72 -34.83 43.50
CA GLN A 141 -9.93 -35.02 42.05
C GLN A 141 -11.39 -35.36 41.74
N LEU A 142 -12.06 -36.14 42.58
CA LEU A 142 -13.48 -36.46 42.42
C LEU A 142 -14.38 -35.22 42.60
N ASP A 143 -14.05 -34.34 43.55
CA ASP A 143 -14.77 -33.08 43.75
C ASP A 143 -14.57 -32.10 42.59
N THR A 144 -13.36 -32.00 42.03
CA THR A 144 -13.12 -31.16 40.84
C THR A 144 -13.82 -31.72 39.61
N ILE A 145 -13.87 -33.04 39.44
CA ILE A 145 -14.66 -33.70 38.38
C ILE A 145 -16.15 -33.38 38.53
N ARG A 146 -16.68 -33.40 39.76
CA ARG A 146 -18.08 -33.06 40.03
C ARG A 146 -18.42 -31.61 39.68
N LYS A 147 -17.52 -30.66 39.98
CA LYS A 147 -17.75 -29.22 39.74
C LYS A 147 -17.50 -28.81 38.28
N LEU A 148 -16.41 -29.28 37.68
CA LEU A 148 -15.88 -28.77 36.40
C LEU A 148 -15.71 -29.83 35.30
N GLY A 149 -15.85 -31.12 35.61
CA GLY A 149 -15.57 -32.22 34.67
C GLY A 149 -14.08 -32.41 34.36
N GLU A 150 -13.21 -31.86 35.21
CA GLU A 150 -11.75 -31.85 35.03
C GLU A 150 -11.02 -32.32 36.29
N PHE A 151 -9.84 -32.91 36.11
CA PHE A 151 -8.95 -33.27 37.21
C PHE A 151 -7.48 -33.14 36.81
N GLU A 152 -6.61 -33.01 37.82
CA GLU A 152 -5.17 -32.82 37.64
C GLU A 152 -4.41 -34.05 38.15
N VAL A 153 -3.38 -34.48 37.41
CA VAL A 153 -2.54 -35.64 37.71
C VAL A 153 -1.07 -35.22 37.58
N ALA A 154 -0.22 -35.56 38.54
CA ALA A 154 1.22 -35.27 38.46
C ALA A 154 1.87 -36.05 37.31
N SER A 155 2.79 -35.42 36.58
CA SER A 155 3.52 -36.10 35.50
C SER A 155 4.68 -36.95 36.05
N LEU A 156 4.97 -38.09 35.40
CA LEU A 156 6.03 -39.02 35.81
C LEU A 156 7.42 -38.58 35.32
N ASN A 157 7.49 -38.07 34.08
CA ASN A 157 8.74 -37.60 33.47
C ASN A 157 9.15 -36.19 33.94
N PHE A 158 8.19 -35.35 34.40
CA PHE A 158 8.44 -33.95 34.77
C PHE A 158 7.98 -33.65 36.21
N VAL A 159 8.91 -33.80 37.15
CA VAL A 159 8.66 -33.59 38.59
C VAL A 159 8.15 -32.17 38.86
N GLY A 160 7.01 -32.04 39.53
CA GLY A 160 6.40 -30.76 39.92
C GLY A 160 5.35 -30.22 38.93
N GLN A 161 5.18 -30.81 37.75
CA GLN A 161 4.15 -30.42 36.78
C GLN A 161 2.94 -31.38 36.81
N THR A 162 1.75 -30.85 36.51
CA THR A 162 0.51 -31.62 36.43
C THR A 162 -0.10 -31.60 35.04
N HIS A 163 -0.62 -32.74 34.60
CA HIS A 163 -1.52 -32.86 33.47
C HIS A 163 -2.95 -32.58 33.91
N LYS A 164 -3.63 -31.67 33.21
CA LYS A 164 -5.06 -31.41 33.36
C LYS A 164 -5.84 -32.24 32.34
N TRP A 165 -6.68 -33.12 32.85
CA TRP A 165 -7.50 -34.04 32.09
C TRP A 165 -8.95 -33.57 32.06
N ARG A 166 -9.58 -33.58 30.88
CA ARG A 166 -11.02 -33.39 30.66
C ARG A 166 -11.69 -34.74 30.46
N LEU A 167 -12.77 -34.95 31.18
CA LEU A 167 -13.73 -35.98 30.83
C LEU A 167 -14.53 -35.52 29.61
N THR A 168 -14.90 -36.44 28.74
CA THR A 168 -15.86 -36.13 27.68
C THR A 168 -17.13 -35.54 28.25
N GLU A 169 -17.70 -34.59 27.52
CA GLU A 169 -19.01 -34.02 27.86
C GLU A 169 -20.10 -35.10 27.88
N TRP A 170 -19.93 -36.25 27.24
CA TRP A 170 -20.87 -37.35 27.38
C TRP A 170 -20.82 -37.97 28.79
N LEU A 171 -19.62 -38.16 29.34
CA LEU A 171 -19.42 -38.82 30.62
C LEU A 171 -19.75 -37.90 31.82
N GLN A 172 -19.09 -36.75 31.96
CA GLN A 172 -19.43 -35.78 33.02
C GLN A 172 -18.97 -34.37 32.64
N LYS A 173 -19.90 -33.41 32.66
CA LYS A 173 -19.63 -32.02 32.26
C LYS A 173 -19.30 -31.12 33.45
N GLY A 174 -19.93 -31.39 34.60
CA GLY A 174 -19.70 -30.66 35.85
C GLY A 174 -20.78 -29.62 36.13
N THR A 175 -21.08 -29.40 37.42
CA THR A 175 -22.20 -28.55 37.85
C THR A 175 -22.05 -27.08 37.47
N GLU A 176 -20.84 -26.51 37.57
CA GLU A 176 -20.60 -25.09 37.27
C GLU A 176 -20.68 -24.82 35.77
N ARG A 177 -20.08 -25.69 34.96
CA ARG A 177 -20.17 -25.61 33.49
C ARG A 177 -21.57 -25.87 32.96
N ASN A 178 -22.33 -26.77 33.59
CA ASN A 178 -23.73 -26.96 33.24
C ASN A 178 -24.56 -25.71 33.55
N ARG A 179 -24.27 -25.03 34.66
CA ARG A 179 -24.88 -23.72 34.99
C ARG A 179 -24.49 -22.64 33.98
N GLU A 180 -23.22 -22.57 33.55
CA GLU A 180 -22.81 -21.64 32.49
C GLU A 180 -23.51 -21.92 31.17
N THR A 181 -23.60 -23.19 30.77
CA THR A 181 -24.32 -23.60 29.56
C THR A 181 -25.80 -23.23 29.64
N LEU A 182 -26.44 -23.39 30.80
CA LEU A 182 -27.83 -22.94 31.03
C LEU A 182 -27.96 -21.43 30.85
N LEU A 183 -27.03 -20.63 31.39
CA LEU A 183 -27.06 -19.18 31.24
C LEU A 183 -26.86 -18.74 29.78
N ASP A 184 -25.99 -19.43 29.03
CA ASP A 184 -25.78 -19.17 27.60
C ASP A 184 -27.00 -19.54 26.76
N ASP A 185 -27.62 -20.69 27.07
CA ASP A 185 -28.83 -21.19 26.42
C ASP A 185 -30.05 -20.28 26.72
N LEU A 186 -30.19 -19.80 27.97
CA LEU A 186 -31.22 -18.82 28.36
C LEU A 186 -30.98 -17.46 27.70
N ALA A 187 -29.72 -17.02 27.60
CA ALA A 187 -29.34 -15.82 26.87
C ALA A 187 -29.72 -15.95 25.39
N PHE A 188 -29.45 -17.11 24.76
CA PHE A 188 -29.84 -17.39 23.38
C PHE A 188 -31.36 -17.36 23.17
N ALA A 189 -32.15 -17.91 24.11
CA ALA A 189 -33.60 -17.81 24.06
C ALA A 189 -34.08 -16.34 24.14
N LEU A 190 -33.57 -15.59 25.13
CA LEU A 190 -33.91 -14.17 25.32
C LEU A 190 -33.48 -13.26 24.17
N GLN A 191 -32.45 -13.65 23.40
CA GLN A 191 -32.01 -12.92 22.21
C GLN A 191 -33.15 -12.72 21.20
N PHE A 192 -34.01 -13.72 21.02
CA PHE A 192 -35.10 -13.62 20.05
C PHE A 192 -36.13 -12.57 20.47
N LEU A 193 -36.52 -12.56 21.75
CA LEU A 193 -37.47 -11.58 22.29
C LEU A 193 -36.88 -10.16 22.34
N LEU A 194 -35.72 -9.99 22.96
CA LEU A 194 -35.20 -8.65 23.29
C LEU A 194 -34.49 -7.96 22.13
N VAL A 195 -33.81 -8.75 21.27
CA VAL A 195 -33.04 -8.21 20.15
C VAL A 195 -33.80 -8.37 18.84
N THR A 196 -34.20 -9.60 18.47
CA THR A 196 -34.76 -9.82 17.13
C THR A 196 -36.16 -9.25 16.97
N ALA A 197 -37.07 -9.43 17.94
CA ALA A 197 -38.41 -8.86 17.87
C ALA A 197 -38.38 -7.32 17.85
N ARG A 198 -37.60 -6.71 18.76
CA ARG A 198 -37.38 -5.26 18.75
C ARG A 198 -36.79 -4.75 17.43
N ALA A 199 -35.85 -5.48 16.83
CA ALA A 199 -35.26 -5.11 15.55
C ALA A 199 -36.31 -5.13 14.43
N ARG A 200 -37.25 -6.07 14.42
CA ARG A 200 -38.35 -6.08 13.43
C ARG A 200 -39.31 -4.90 13.58
N LEU A 201 -39.38 -4.25 14.73
CA LEU A 201 -40.19 -3.05 14.93
C LEU A 201 -39.44 -1.77 14.48
N PHE A 202 -38.23 -1.55 15.01
CA PHE A 202 -37.55 -0.24 14.94
C PHE A 202 -36.16 -0.24 14.25
N SER A 203 -35.71 -1.37 13.69
CA SER A 203 -34.40 -1.43 13.02
C SER A 203 -34.35 -0.60 11.74
N HIS A 204 -33.12 -0.32 11.27
CA HIS A 204 -32.83 0.24 9.95
C HIS A 204 -33.10 -0.75 8.79
N PHE A 205 -33.09 -2.05 9.07
CA PHE A 205 -33.24 -3.08 8.04
C PHE A 205 -34.34 -4.07 8.40
N PHE A 206 -35.25 -4.30 7.44
CA PHE A 206 -36.38 -5.21 7.56
C PHE A 206 -37.19 -4.97 8.84
N SER A 207 -37.86 -3.82 8.87
CA SER A 207 -38.65 -3.36 10.01
C SER A 207 -39.92 -2.62 9.58
N ILE A 208 -40.83 -2.40 10.54
CA ILE A 208 -42.04 -1.59 10.33
C ILE A 208 -41.69 -0.11 10.11
N ALA A 209 -40.71 0.41 10.87
CA ALA A 209 -40.27 1.79 10.68
C ALA A 209 -39.72 2.04 9.27
N GLU A 210 -39.01 1.07 8.70
CA GLU A 210 -38.46 1.17 7.35
C GLU A 210 -39.53 0.97 6.27
N SER A 211 -40.58 0.18 6.53
CA SER A 211 -41.67 0.01 5.56
C SER A 211 -42.46 1.30 5.35
N ILE A 212 -42.71 2.06 6.42
CA ILE A 212 -43.38 3.37 6.33
C ILE A 212 -42.54 4.34 5.48
N LYS A 213 -41.22 4.36 5.69
CA LYS A 213 -40.31 5.17 4.87
C LYS A 213 -40.26 4.71 3.42
N ALA A 214 -40.27 3.41 3.17
CA ALA A 214 -40.26 2.83 1.83
C ALA A 214 -41.54 3.20 1.06
N ILE A 215 -42.71 3.14 1.72
CA ILE A 215 -43.99 3.58 1.13
C ILE A 215 -43.92 5.05 0.74
N LEU A 216 -43.51 5.92 1.68
CA LEU A 216 -43.40 7.36 1.41
C LEU A 216 -42.42 7.64 0.27
N THR A 217 -41.28 6.95 0.25
CA THR A 217 -40.27 7.06 -0.81
C THR A 217 -40.82 6.56 -2.15
N GLY A 218 -41.59 5.47 -2.16
CA GLY A 218 -42.23 4.92 -3.35
C GLY A 218 -43.25 5.89 -3.96
N PHE A 219 -44.11 6.49 -3.12
CA PHE A 219 -45.05 7.53 -3.57
C PHE A 219 -44.35 8.78 -4.10
N ILE A 220 -43.33 9.28 -3.40
CA ILE A 220 -42.54 10.43 -3.87
C ILE A 220 -41.86 10.11 -5.21
N LYS A 221 -41.33 8.89 -5.39
CA LYS A 221 -40.75 8.46 -6.68
C LYS A 221 -41.80 8.41 -7.79
N LEU A 222 -43.01 7.93 -7.51
CA LEU A 222 -44.09 7.91 -8.51
C LEU A 222 -44.46 9.33 -8.96
N ILE A 223 -44.60 10.25 -8.01
CA ILE A 223 -44.85 11.67 -8.29
C ILE A 223 -43.67 12.30 -9.05
N ASP A 224 -42.44 11.94 -8.69
CA ASP A 224 -41.21 12.40 -9.37
C ASP A 224 -41.13 11.91 -10.82
N ILE A 225 -41.57 10.69 -11.12
CA ILE A 225 -41.57 10.14 -12.49
C ILE A 225 -42.62 10.85 -13.36
N ILE A 226 -43.82 11.09 -12.84
CA ILE A 226 -44.93 11.67 -13.61
C ILE A 226 -44.76 13.18 -13.80
N PHE A 227 -44.51 13.92 -12.72
CA PHE A 227 -44.49 15.39 -12.76
C PHE A 227 -43.06 15.94 -12.69
N GLY A 228 -42.16 15.27 -11.98
CA GLY A 228 -40.86 15.83 -11.61
C GLY A 228 -40.97 16.62 -10.32
N VAL A 229 -40.46 16.03 -9.24
CA VAL A 229 -40.36 16.68 -7.93
C VAL A 229 -39.09 17.55 -7.93
N PRO A 230 -39.10 18.74 -7.29
CA PRO A 230 -37.92 19.57 -7.17
C PRO A 230 -36.71 18.79 -6.64
N SER A 231 -35.67 18.70 -7.46
CA SER A 231 -34.39 18.13 -7.08
C SER A 231 -33.38 19.25 -6.95
N LEU A 232 -32.99 19.48 -5.70
CA LEU A 232 -32.02 20.50 -5.33
C LEU A 232 -30.88 19.88 -4.55
N GLN A 233 -29.66 20.31 -4.84
CA GLN A 233 -28.48 19.88 -4.13
C GLN A 233 -27.62 21.08 -3.73
N ALA A 234 -27.09 21.06 -2.52
CA ALA A 234 -26.00 21.96 -2.13
C ALA A 234 -24.70 21.41 -2.76
N HIS A 235 -24.32 21.97 -3.91
CA HIS A 235 -23.12 21.54 -4.62
C HIS A 235 -21.86 21.96 -3.83
N ASN A 236 -20.86 21.07 -3.79
CA ASN A 236 -19.57 21.31 -3.14
C ASN A 236 -19.64 21.79 -1.67
N LEU A 237 -20.67 21.39 -0.92
CA LEU A 237 -20.84 21.71 0.50
C LEU A 237 -19.56 21.52 1.35
N PRO A 238 -18.86 20.36 1.32
CA PRO A 238 -17.66 20.18 2.14
C PRO A 238 -16.49 21.05 1.67
N GLU A 239 -16.41 21.37 0.38
CA GLU A 239 -15.36 22.25 -0.15
C GLU A 239 -15.60 23.69 0.26
N LYS A 240 -16.86 24.17 0.21
CA LYS A 240 -17.25 25.49 0.69
C LYS A 240 -17.04 25.64 2.20
N ILE A 241 -17.41 24.63 3.00
CA ILE A 241 -17.15 24.64 4.44
C ILE A 241 -15.63 24.68 4.72
N ARG A 242 -14.84 23.93 3.95
CA ARG A 242 -13.38 23.94 4.09
C ARG A 242 -12.78 25.28 3.68
N GLU A 243 -13.28 25.90 2.61
CA GLU A 243 -12.84 27.22 2.16
C GLU A 243 -13.14 28.30 3.22
N GLU A 244 -14.37 28.30 3.75
CA GLU A 244 -14.77 29.19 4.85
C GLU A 244 -13.98 28.92 6.14
N ARG A 245 -13.64 27.65 6.44
CA ARG A 245 -12.75 27.29 7.54
C ARG A 245 -11.38 27.93 7.35
N CYS A 246 -10.76 27.77 6.18
CA CYS A 246 -9.46 28.37 5.86
C CYS A 246 -9.51 29.91 5.95
N ARG A 247 -10.57 30.54 5.42
CA ARG A 247 -10.79 32.00 5.52
C ARG A 247 -10.91 32.44 6.98
N TYR A 248 -11.70 31.73 7.78
CA TYR A 248 -11.89 32.05 9.19
C TYR A 248 -10.59 31.93 9.99
N LEU A 249 -9.72 30.94 9.70
CA LEU A 249 -8.44 30.79 10.39
C LEU A 249 -7.51 32.01 10.25
N VAL A 250 -7.63 32.78 9.17
CA VAL A 250 -6.71 33.89 8.86
C VAL A 250 -7.38 35.26 8.85
N ALA A 251 -8.70 35.33 9.06
CA ALA A 251 -9.50 36.55 8.94
C ALA A 251 -9.03 37.72 9.84
N GLU A 252 -8.38 37.44 10.97
CA GLU A 252 -7.88 38.46 11.92
C GLU A 252 -6.41 38.80 11.74
N LEU A 253 -5.73 38.20 10.76
CA LEU A 253 -4.33 38.51 10.50
C LEU A 253 -4.19 39.89 9.87
N ILE A 254 -3.08 40.55 10.19
CA ILE A 254 -2.70 41.87 9.66
C ILE A 254 -1.33 41.71 9.01
N CYS A 255 -1.13 42.34 7.85
CA CYS A 255 0.18 42.38 7.20
C CYS A 255 1.14 43.24 8.02
N ARG A 256 2.42 42.85 8.12
CA ARG A 256 3.44 43.75 8.68
C ARG A 256 3.55 45.02 7.83
N PRO A 257 3.76 46.20 8.44
CA PRO A 257 3.92 47.45 7.69
C PRO A 257 5.10 47.40 6.72
N GLU A 258 6.18 46.69 7.09
CA GLU A 258 7.37 46.46 6.26
C GLU A 258 7.07 45.68 4.97
N LEU A 259 5.99 44.88 4.95
CA LEU A 259 5.63 43.98 3.85
C LEU A 259 4.39 44.46 3.08
N GLU A 260 3.87 45.65 3.40
CA GLU A 260 2.69 46.22 2.76
C GLU A 260 2.93 46.49 1.26
N HIS A 261 4.14 46.90 0.87
CA HIS A 261 4.51 46.99 -0.53
C HIS A 261 4.40 45.64 -1.26
N ALA A 262 4.79 44.53 -0.64
CA ALA A 262 4.66 43.20 -1.27
C ALA A 262 3.19 42.80 -1.47
N LEU A 263 2.32 43.16 -0.51
CA LEU A 263 0.88 42.99 -0.61
C LEU A 263 0.32 43.74 -1.83
N GLU A 264 0.62 45.04 -1.97
CA GLU A 264 0.18 45.87 -3.10
C GLU A 264 0.62 45.31 -4.46
N HIS A 265 1.86 44.81 -4.56
CA HIS A 265 2.39 44.24 -5.79
C HIS A 265 1.65 42.96 -6.20
N ILE A 266 1.33 42.06 -5.25
CA ILE A 266 0.53 40.86 -5.53
C ILE A 266 -0.87 41.24 -5.99
N ILE A 267 -1.52 42.19 -5.32
CA ILE A 267 -2.88 42.62 -5.67
C ILE A 267 -2.90 43.23 -7.08
N SER A 268 -1.95 44.11 -7.37
CA SER A 268 -1.79 44.72 -8.69
C SER A 268 -1.57 43.66 -9.78
N PHE A 269 -0.74 42.66 -9.49
CA PHE A 269 -0.52 41.52 -10.38
C PHE A 269 -1.79 40.69 -10.60
N VAL A 270 -2.48 40.27 -9.54
CA VAL A 270 -3.70 39.46 -9.63
C VAL A 270 -4.78 40.21 -10.41
N ARG A 271 -4.96 41.52 -10.15
CA ARG A 271 -5.88 42.36 -10.93
C ARG A 271 -5.47 42.46 -12.40
N LYS A 272 -4.18 42.63 -12.68
CA LYS A 272 -3.67 42.64 -14.06
C LYS A 272 -3.92 41.29 -14.76
N GLN A 273 -3.69 40.17 -14.09
CA GLN A 273 -3.91 38.84 -14.66
C GLN A 273 -5.39 38.49 -14.81
N LEU A 274 -6.26 38.89 -13.88
CA LEU A 274 -7.70 38.72 -14.05
C LEU A 274 -8.24 39.57 -15.21
N ARG A 275 -7.72 40.80 -15.39
CA ARG A 275 -8.03 41.62 -16.57
C ARG A 275 -7.55 40.92 -17.85
N ARG A 276 -6.31 40.42 -17.88
CA ARG A 276 -5.80 39.66 -19.04
C ARG A 276 -6.59 38.38 -19.30
N ALA A 277 -6.98 37.65 -18.26
CA ALA A 277 -7.83 36.46 -18.37
C ALA A 277 -9.22 36.77 -18.94
N ALA A 278 -9.72 37.99 -18.74
CA ALA A 278 -10.96 38.45 -19.35
C ALA A 278 -10.78 38.97 -20.79
N THR A 279 -9.55 39.26 -21.23
CA THR A 279 -9.27 39.88 -22.55
C THR A 279 -8.47 39.00 -23.52
N GLU A 280 -7.75 37.99 -23.03
CA GLU A 280 -6.81 37.14 -23.78
C GLU A 280 -7.18 35.65 -23.61
N LYS A 281 -6.73 34.79 -24.53
CA LYS A 281 -6.79 33.32 -24.34
C LYS A 281 -5.75 32.94 -23.29
N PHE A 282 -6.14 33.04 -22.03
CA PHE A 282 -5.27 32.97 -20.88
C PHE A 282 -5.01 31.52 -20.43
N GLU A 283 -3.75 31.10 -20.54
CA GLU A 283 -3.28 29.85 -19.91
C GLU A 283 -2.53 30.17 -18.61
N PRO A 284 -3.14 29.93 -17.44
CA PRO A 284 -2.59 30.35 -16.14
C PRO A 284 -1.20 29.76 -15.84
N SER A 285 -0.87 28.61 -16.40
CA SER A 285 0.41 27.91 -16.18
C SER A 285 1.59 28.49 -16.95
N LYS A 286 1.38 29.04 -18.16
CA LYS A 286 2.47 29.57 -19.01
C LYS A 286 2.87 31.00 -18.63
N GLU A 287 1.92 31.79 -18.16
CA GLU A 287 2.12 33.23 -17.93
C GLU A 287 2.64 33.58 -16.53
N ALA A 288 2.55 32.66 -15.57
CA ALA A 288 3.11 32.86 -14.22
C ALA A 288 4.65 32.79 -14.17
N MET A 289 5.33 32.55 -15.30
CA MET A 289 6.78 32.43 -15.45
C MET A 289 7.53 33.79 -15.54
N SER A 290 6.87 34.94 -15.42
CA SER A 290 7.53 36.27 -15.37
C SER A 290 6.70 37.31 -14.56
N PRO A 291 7.28 38.39 -13.97
CA PRO A 291 8.54 38.55 -13.23
C PRO A 291 8.43 38.06 -11.76
N GLN A 292 9.52 38.16 -10.98
CA GLN A 292 9.53 37.82 -9.53
C GLN A 292 8.55 38.72 -8.75
N ILE A 293 7.58 38.12 -8.06
CA ILE A 293 6.61 38.85 -7.23
C ILE A 293 6.91 38.50 -5.78
N PRO A 294 7.17 39.49 -4.91
CA PRO A 294 7.39 39.25 -3.49
C PRO A 294 6.08 38.81 -2.81
N ILE A 295 6.11 37.71 -2.05
CA ILE A 295 4.97 37.21 -1.27
C ILE A 295 5.21 37.53 0.21
N PRO A 296 4.27 38.15 0.94
CA PRO A 296 4.40 38.37 2.38
C PRO A 296 4.21 37.06 3.11
N TYR A 297 5.26 36.57 3.77
CA TYR A 297 5.24 35.31 4.54
C TYR A 297 5.06 35.54 6.05
N GLN A 298 5.12 36.79 6.53
CA GLN A 298 5.03 37.15 7.94
C GLN A 298 3.81 38.04 8.19
N PHE A 299 3.04 37.69 9.22
CA PHE A 299 1.80 38.37 9.60
C PHE A 299 1.77 38.63 11.11
N LEU A 300 0.89 39.54 11.54
CA LEU A 300 0.67 39.86 12.94
C LEU A 300 -0.75 39.45 13.36
N THR A 301 -0.88 38.90 14.55
CA THR A 301 -2.18 38.73 15.21
C THR A 301 -2.69 40.06 15.76
N PRO A 302 -3.98 40.18 16.13
CA PRO A 302 -4.49 41.37 16.82
C PRO A 302 -3.76 41.68 18.14
N LYS A 303 -3.19 40.66 18.79
CA LYS A 303 -2.35 40.79 19.99
C LYS A 303 -0.90 41.17 19.69
N ARG A 304 -0.57 41.47 18.43
CA ARG A 304 0.78 41.75 17.91
C ARG A 304 1.78 40.60 18.08
N GLU A 305 1.30 39.35 18.21
CA GLU A 305 2.16 38.17 18.10
C GLU A 305 2.50 37.91 16.63
N GLU A 306 3.76 37.57 16.34
CA GLU A 306 4.23 37.26 15.00
C GLU A 306 3.83 35.84 14.57
N ILE A 307 3.27 35.73 13.36
CA ILE A 307 3.01 34.47 12.67
C ILE A 307 3.92 34.39 11.46
N ASP A 308 4.79 33.39 11.46
CA ASP A 308 5.78 33.18 10.40
C ASP A 308 5.41 31.94 9.57
N LEU A 309 5.11 32.19 8.29
CA LEU A 309 4.71 31.17 7.33
C LEU A 309 5.78 30.92 6.26
N ARG A 310 7.04 31.32 6.49
CA ARG A 310 8.15 31.11 5.53
C ARG A 310 8.34 29.64 5.14
N LEU A 311 7.94 28.68 5.99
CA LEU A 311 7.96 27.24 5.67
C LEU A 311 7.01 26.85 4.50
N PHE A 312 6.08 27.71 4.10
CA PHE A 312 5.27 27.50 2.89
C PHE A 312 6.04 27.79 1.59
N ASN A 313 7.17 28.48 1.68
CA ASN A 313 8.05 28.73 0.53
C ASN A 313 8.70 27.42 0.08
N ARG A 314 8.42 27.06 -1.18
CA ARG A 314 8.91 25.82 -1.79
C ARG A 314 10.43 25.76 -1.85
N ASP A 315 11.11 26.89 -2.06
CA ASP A 315 12.56 26.92 -2.23
C ASP A 315 13.30 26.68 -0.92
N ILE A 316 12.79 27.26 0.18
CA ILE A 316 13.31 27.00 1.53
C ILE A 316 13.17 25.52 1.88
N MET A 317 12.00 24.94 1.63
CA MET A 317 11.76 23.52 1.90
C MET A 317 12.58 22.59 0.98
N LYS A 318 12.74 22.92 -0.31
CA LYS A 318 13.56 22.13 -1.26
C LYS A 318 15.01 22.03 -0.77
N LYS A 319 15.57 23.10 -0.19
CA LYS A 319 16.92 23.13 0.37
C LYS A 319 17.01 22.50 1.77
N ALA A 320 16.01 22.69 2.63
CA ALA A 320 16.02 22.18 4.00
C ALA A 320 15.81 20.66 4.11
N LEU A 321 14.92 20.07 3.28
CA LEU A 321 14.50 18.67 3.43
C LEU A 321 15.65 17.64 3.30
N PRO A 322 16.59 17.74 2.34
CA PRO A 322 17.73 16.81 2.24
C PRO A 322 18.64 16.85 3.48
N VAL A 323 18.89 18.06 4.01
CA VAL A 323 19.70 18.26 5.22
C VAL A 323 19.03 17.62 6.43
N ILE A 324 17.72 17.82 6.60
CA ILE A 324 16.93 17.21 7.67
C ILE A 324 16.96 15.68 7.56
N MET A 325 16.85 15.11 6.36
CA MET A 325 16.91 13.66 6.15
C MET A 325 18.24 13.08 6.65
N GLY A 326 19.37 13.70 6.30
CA GLY A 326 20.69 13.30 6.79
C GLY A 326 20.82 13.41 8.31
N LEU A 327 20.24 14.45 8.93
CA LEU A 327 20.21 14.59 10.40
C LEU A 327 19.38 13.50 11.08
N LEU A 328 18.19 13.18 10.56
CA LEU A 328 17.33 12.13 11.12
C LEU A 328 18.01 10.75 11.05
N GLU A 329 18.70 10.43 9.96
CA GLU A 329 19.45 9.18 9.80
C GLU A 329 20.67 9.11 10.75
N ARG A 330 21.33 10.24 11.01
CA ARG A 330 22.43 10.31 11.97
C ARG A 330 21.95 10.09 13.41
N GLU A 331 20.87 10.77 13.81
CA GLU A 331 20.37 10.75 15.20
C GLU A 331 19.64 9.44 15.58
N THR A 332 19.40 8.53 14.65
CA THR A 332 18.83 7.20 14.95
C THR A 332 19.89 6.16 15.31
N ARG A 333 21.17 6.41 15.04
CA ARG A 333 22.25 5.40 15.17
C ARG A 333 22.88 5.37 16.57
N GLY A 334 23.24 4.17 17.03
CA GLY A 334 24.20 3.93 18.12
C GLY A 334 23.71 4.05 19.57
N TRP A 335 22.64 4.80 19.88
CA TRP A 335 22.25 5.05 21.28
C TRP A 335 20.99 4.32 21.75
N PHE A 336 20.07 4.03 20.83
CA PHE A 336 18.72 3.56 21.14
C PHE A 336 18.73 2.26 21.95
N LEU A 337 19.59 1.31 21.60
CA LEU A 337 19.68 0.01 22.27
C LEU A 337 20.07 0.14 23.74
N HIS A 338 21.17 0.85 24.03
CA HIS A 338 21.65 1.07 25.40
C HIS A 338 20.65 1.87 26.26
N PHE A 339 20.02 2.90 25.69
CA PHE A 339 19.05 3.72 26.42
C PHE A 339 17.78 2.94 26.76
N ARG A 340 17.27 2.17 25.80
CA ARG A 340 16.14 1.27 25.99
C ARG A 340 16.38 0.28 27.13
N GLU A 341 17.53 -0.38 27.11
CA GLU A 341 17.87 -1.42 28.09
C GLU A 341 18.02 -0.87 29.50
N LYS A 342 18.66 0.29 29.64
CA LYS A 342 18.73 1.02 30.91
C LYS A 342 17.35 1.34 31.47
N LEU A 343 16.42 1.83 30.64
CA LEU A 343 15.07 2.19 31.08
C LEU A 343 14.21 0.96 31.42
N ILE A 344 14.27 -0.12 30.63
CA ILE A 344 13.55 -1.35 30.95
C ILE A 344 14.02 -1.87 32.32
N TYR A 345 15.32 -1.88 32.57
CA TYR A 345 15.87 -2.31 33.85
C TYR A 345 15.35 -1.45 35.02
N GLU A 346 15.37 -0.12 34.87
CA GLU A 346 14.85 0.82 35.87
C GLU A 346 13.34 0.66 36.13
N LEU A 347 12.54 0.39 35.11
CA LEU A 347 11.09 0.23 35.26
C LEU A 347 10.70 -1.16 35.78
N LYS A 348 11.50 -2.19 35.48
CA LYS A 348 11.35 -3.52 36.07
C LYS A 348 11.68 -3.53 37.56
N THR A 349 12.69 -2.78 38.01
CA THR A 349 12.98 -2.64 39.45
C THR A 349 11.84 -1.95 40.21
N GLN A 350 11.05 -1.11 39.52
CA GLN A 350 9.84 -0.48 40.05
C GLN A 350 8.59 -1.37 40.07
N LYS A 351 8.68 -2.64 39.62
CA LYS A 351 7.57 -3.62 39.57
C LYS A 351 6.34 -3.16 38.77
N LEU A 352 6.54 -2.39 37.71
CA LEU A 352 5.48 -2.02 36.77
C LEU A 352 5.07 -3.21 35.89
N SER A 353 3.85 -3.18 35.36
CA SER A 353 3.40 -4.21 34.42
C SER A 353 4.10 -4.08 33.06
N ASP A 354 4.28 -5.18 32.33
CA ASP A 354 4.97 -5.19 31.04
C ASP A 354 4.36 -4.21 30.02
N GLU A 355 3.03 -4.05 30.00
CA GLU A 355 2.33 -3.08 29.14
C GLU A 355 2.65 -1.61 29.51
N GLU A 356 2.78 -1.33 30.81
CA GLU A 356 3.15 0.00 31.32
C GLU A 356 4.63 0.29 31.09
N ILE A 357 5.49 -0.72 31.19
CA ILE A 357 6.91 -0.64 30.85
C ILE A 357 7.06 -0.33 29.36
N GLU A 358 6.40 -1.09 28.49
CA GLU A 358 6.43 -0.84 27.03
C GLU A 358 6.02 0.61 26.70
N LYS A 359 4.95 1.09 27.35
CA LYS A 359 4.44 2.44 27.15
C LYS A 359 5.45 3.51 27.57
N SER A 360 5.91 3.42 28.80
CA SER A 360 6.79 4.42 29.41
C SER A 360 8.14 4.45 28.70
N VAL A 361 8.67 3.29 28.30
CA VAL A 361 9.89 3.22 27.49
C VAL A 361 9.68 3.82 26.11
N ASN A 362 8.61 3.47 25.37
CA ASN A 362 8.33 4.05 24.04
C ASN A 362 8.18 5.59 24.11
N GLU A 363 7.50 6.10 25.14
CA GLU A 363 7.34 7.54 25.36
C GLU A 363 8.67 8.23 25.70
N ALA A 364 9.49 7.63 26.57
CA ALA A 364 10.79 8.16 26.95
C ALA A 364 11.80 8.12 25.79
N VAL A 365 11.82 7.02 25.02
CA VAL A 365 12.63 6.86 23.81
C VAL A 365 12.28 7.93 22.77
N MET A 366 10.99 8.13 22.49
CA MET A 366 10.57 9.15 21.53
C MET A 366 10.93 10.55 22.02
N LYS A 367 10.78 10.83 23.31
CA LYS A 367 11.15 12.12 23.92
C LYS A 367 12.66 12.39 23.77
N GLU A 368 13.50 11.41 24.10
CA GLU A 368 14.96 11.50 23.99
C GLU A 368 15.38 11.71 22.52
N TYR A 369 14.78 10.95 21.60
CA TYR A 369 15.03 11.11 20.16
C TYR A 369 14.69 12.51 19.66
N LEU A 370 13.50 13.03 19.99
CA LEU A 370 13.08 14.37 19.59
C LEU A 370 14.01 15.44 20.17
N GLN A 371 14.45 15.30 21.42
CA GLN A 371 15.41 16.23 22.03
C GLN A 371 16.74 16.27 21.26
N ARG A 372 17.26 15.11 20.86
CA ARG A 372 18.49 15.03 20.04
C ARG A 372 18.31 15.64 18.66
N VAL A 373 17.23 15.28 17.96
CA VAL A 373 16.89 15.83 16.65
C VAL A 373 16.74 17.36 16.72
N TYR A 374 16.02 17.89 17.70
CA TYR A 374 15.83 19.34 17.84
C TYR A 374 17.14 20.06 18.15
N LYS A 375 18.00 19.48 18.99
CA LYS A 375 19.34 20.03 19.26
C LYS A 375 20.21 20.05 18.00
N SER A 376 20.18 18.96 17.22
CA SER A 376 20.96 18.86 15.98
C SER A 376 20.45 19.78 14.87
N ILE A 377 19.14 20.04 14.80
CA ILE A 377 18.56 21.04 13.88
C ILE A 377 18.95 22.46 14.28
N LEU A 378 18.90 22.82 15.58
CA LEU A 378 19.31 24.15 16.05
C LEU A 378 20.79 24.45 15.76
N ASN A 379 21.65 23.44 15.88
CA ASN A 379 23.10 23.58 15.73
C ASN A 379 23.60 23.46 14.29
N ASN A 380 22.73 23.14 13.31
CA ASN A 380 23.14 22.94 11.92
C ASN A 380 23.34 24.29 11.19
N VAL A 381 24.54 24.49 10.63
CA VAL A 381 24.92 25.73 9.93
C VAL A 381 24.16 25.91 8.61
N GLU A 382 23.96 24.85 7.83
CA GLU A 382 23.26 24.94 6.53
C GLU A 382 21.81 25.39 6.68
N LEU A 383 21.14 24.95 7.76
CA LEU A 383 19.76 25.38 8.06
C LEU A 383 19.69 26.81 8.60
N GLN A 384 20.72 27.30 9.30
CA GLN A 384 20.82 28.70 9.73
C GLN A 384 21.01 29.65 8.54
N MET A 385 21.76 29.22 7.51
CA MET A 385 22.00 30.01 6.28
C MET A 385 20.75 30.24 5.43
N LEU A 386 19.68 29.47 5.63
CA LEU A 386 18.41 29.65 4.91
C LEU A 386 17.65 30.92 5.35
N GLY A 387 17.94 31.44 6.55
CA GLY A 387 17.34 32.65 7.09
C GLY A 387 17.12 32.61 8.60
N ASP A 388 17.01 33.79 9.20
CA ASP A 388 16.91 33.97 10.66
C ASP A 388 15.69 33.24 11.23
N GLY A 389 15.92 32.39 12.23
CA GLY A 389 14.86 31.69 12.96
C GLY A 389 14.24 30.47 12.24
N ILE A 390 14.68 30.13 11.02
CA ILE A 390 14.16 28.96 10.27
C ILE A 390 14.34 27.62 11.02
N PRO A 391 15.49 27.32 11.65
CA PRO A 391 15.63 26.10 12.46
C PRO A 391 14.60 25.98 13.58
N LYS A 392 14.29 27.09 14.27
CA LYS A 392 13.27 27.14 15.32
C LYS A 392 11.86 26.94 14.76
N LEU A 393 11.56 27.47 13.57
CA LEU A 393 10.28 27.26 12.90
C LEU A 393 10.09 25.79 12.48
N LEU A 394 11.13 25.15 11.95
CA LEU A 394 11.10 23.72 11.59
C LEU A 394 10.81 22.85 12.81
N ILE A 395 11.44 23.15 13.95
CA ILE A 395 11.18 22.46 15.23
C ILE A 395 9.76 22.69 15.71
N ASN A 396 9.30 23.94 15.76
CA ASN A 396 7.94 24.27 16.20
C ASN A 396 6.87 23.57 15.34
N GLN A 397 7.09 23.48 14.02
CA GLN A 397 6.19 22.79 13.10
C GLN A 397 6.16 21.28 13.34
N ALA A 398 7.33 20.64 13.46
CA ALA A 398 7.41 19.20 13.74
C ALA A 398 6.82 18.87 15.13
N GLN A 399 7.13 19.69 16.13
CA GLN A 399 6.63 19.54 17.49
C GLN A 399 5.11 19.71 17.55
N CYS A 400 4.54 20.68 16.84
CA CYS A 400 3.09 20.85 16.71
C CYS A 400 2.42 19.56 16.19
N ILE A 401 2.94 18.99 15.10
CA ILE A 401 2.39 17.75 14.50
C ILE A 401 2.48 16.57 15.48
N VAL A 402 3.63 16.39 16.15
CA VAL A 402 3.81 15.32 17.14
C VAL A 402 2.83 15.47 18.31
N LEU A 403 2.66 16.68 18.84
CA LEU A 403 1.72 16.95 19.94
C LEU A 403 0.27 16.73 19.53
N MET A 404 -0.11 17.11 18.30
CA MET A 404 -1.46 16.86 17.78
C MET A 404 -1.75 15.36 17.61
N HIS A 405 -0.78 14.57 17.13
CA HIS A 405 -0.92 13.10 17.10
C HIS A 405 -1.03 12.51 18.51
N ARG A 406 -0.21 12.98 19.46
CA ARG A 406 -0.28 12.56 20.87
C ARG A 406 -1.63 12.89 21.51
N ALA A 407 -2.22 14.05 21.18
CA ALA A 407 -3.54 14.44 21.66
C ALA A 407 -4.63 13.46 21.18
N VAL A 408 -4.61 13.09 19.89
CA VAL A 408 -5.52 12.09 19.32
C VAL A 408 -5.38 10.74 20.02
N GLU A 409 -4.15 10.29 20.24
CA GLU A 409 -3.88 9.02 20.95
C GLU A 409 -4.36 9.05 22.41
N ASN A 410 -4.15 10.15 23.13
CA ASN A 410 -4.63 10.32 24.50
C ASN A 410 -6.16 10.17 24.56
N VAL A 411 -6.88 10.79 23.61
CA VAL A 411 -8.35 10.69 23.53
C VAL A 411 -8.80 9.28 23.14
N GLN A 412 -8.14 8.64 22.17
CA GLN A 412 -8.42 7.25 21.80
C GLN A 412 -8.25 6.29 22.98
N ARG A 413 -7.19 6.48 23.79
CA ARG A 413 -6.98 5.71 25.02
C ARG A 413 -8.09 5.96 26.04
N LYS A 414 -8.51 7.22 26.23
CA LYS A 414 -9.66 7.57 27.09
C LYS A 414 -10.93 6.84 26.61
N ILE A 415 -11.20 6.82 25.30
CA ILE A 415 -12.33 6.08 24.69
C ILE A 415 -12.26 4.57 25.01
N ILE A 416 -11.12 3.93 24.75
CA ILE A 416 -10.95 2.48 24.96
C ILE A 416 -11.10 2.12 26.45
N LYS A 417 -10.48 2.89 27.34
CA LYS A 417 -10.58 2.66 28.80
C LYS A 417 -12.04 2.75 29.26
N GLN A 418 -12.78 3.76 28.81
CA GLN A 418 -14.19 3.90 29.16
C GLN A 418 -15.07 2.81 28.56
N LYS A 419 -14.79 2.37 27.33
CA LYS A 419 -15.47 1.22 26.72
C LYS A 419 -15.26 -0.05 27.55
N ASN A 420 -14.05 -0.29 28.03
CA ASN A 420 -13.71 -1.44 28.85
C ASN A 420 -14.42 -1.38 30.22
N THR A 421 -14.37 -0.24 30.90
CA THR A 421 -15.05 -0.07 32.20
C THR A 421 -16.57 -0.18 32.07
N LEU A 422 -17.15 0.36 31.00
CA LEU A 422 -18.58 0.22 30.70
C LEU A 422 -18.95 -1.24 30.40
N SER A 423 -18.10 -1.97 29.68
CA SER A 423 -18.32 -3.40 29.41
C SER A 423 -18.26 -4.23 30.69
N GLN A 424 -17.28 -3.99 31.56
CA GLN A 424 -17.16 -4.63 32.86
C GLN A 424 -18.38 -4.31 33.75
N ARG A 425 -18.80 -3.04 33.80
CA ARG A 425 -20.00 -2.63 34.54
C ARG A 425 -21.25 -3.32 34.02
N MET A 426 -21.42 -3.44 32.70
CA MET A 426 -22.56 -4.14 32.09
C MET A 426 -22.56 -5.64 32.37
N GLN A 427 -21.40 -6.28 32.35
CA GLN A 427 -21.25 -7.70 32.72
C GLN A 427 -21.63 -7.93 34.19
N TYR A 428 -21.21 -7.04 35.08
CA TYR A 428 -21.55 -7.11 36.50
C TYR A 428 -23.04 -6.85 36.77
N THR A 429 -23.63 -5.81 36.16
CA THR A 429 -25.04 -5.45 36.40
C THR A 429 -26.03 -6.42 35.73
N TYR A 430 -25.68 -6.99 34.57
CA TYR A 430 -26.58 -7.87 33.80
C TYR A 430 -25.87 -9.16 33.35
N PRO A 431 -25.74 -10.18 34.21
CA PRO A 431 -24.97 -11.40 33.90
C PRO A 431 -25.58 -12.28 32.80
N VAL A 432 -26.91 -12.25 32.62
CA VAL A 432 -27.60 -13.00 31.56
C VAL A 432 -27.61 -12.21 30.24
N LEU A 433 -27.94 -10.92 30.29
CA LEU A 433 -28.02 -10.10 29.07
C LEU A 433 -26.64 -9.83 28.45
N SER A 434 -25.59 -9.71 29.27
CA SER A 434 -24.23 -9.49 28.78
C SER A 434 -23.67 -10.66 27.96
N ARG A 435 -24.17 -11.88 28.17
CA ARG A 435 -23.87 -13.07 27.33
C ARG A 435 -24.48 -12.97 25.94
N ILE A 436 -25.56 -12.19 25.77
CA ILE A 436 -26.18 -11.92 24.47
C ILE A 436 -25.29 -10.95 23.69
N GLY A 437 -24.36 -11.48 22.89
CA GLY A 437 -23.43 -10.69 22.08
C GLY A 437 -24.08 -9.58 21.24
N PRO A 438 -25.22 -9.82 20.54
CA PRO A 438 -25.95 -8.76 19.84
C PRO A 438 -26.46 -7.62 20.73
N TRP A 439 -26.98 -7.93 21.93
CA TRP A 439 -27.48 -6.93 22.88
C TRP A 439 -26.33 -6.12 23.46
N MET A 440 -25.24 -6.78 23.86
CA MET A 440 -24.06 -6.14 24.43
C MET A 440 -23.42 -5.17 23.41
N ARG A 441 -23.29 -5.60 22.14
CA ARG A 441 -22.84 -4.73 21.05
C ARG A 441 -23.77 -3.55 20.78
N ASP A 442 -25.09 -3.73 20.88
CA ASP A 442 -26.04 -2.64 20.68
C ASP A 442 -25.95 -1.59 21.80
N LYS A 443 -25.85 -2.04 23.06
CA LYS A 443 -25.66 -1.17 24.22
C LYS A 443 -24.31 -0.47 24.22
N GLN A 444 -23.23 -1.18 23.92
CA GLN A 444 -21.91 -0.58 23.70
C GLN A 444 -21.96 0.46 22.60
N ARG A 445 -22.60 0.17 21.46
CA ARG A 445 -22.69 1.13 20.35
C ARG A 445 -23.46 2.39 20.72
N ILE A 446 -24.58 2.28 21.42
CA ILE A 446 -25.35 3.46 21.87
C ILE A 446 -24.50 4.29 22.85
N ALA A 447 -23.76 3.64 23.74
CA ALA A 447 -22.86 4.34 24.66
C ALA A 447 -21.68 4.99 23.90
N GLU A 448 -21.11 4.30 22.91
CA GLU A 448 -20.06 4.82 22.03
C GLU A 448 -20.57 6.01 21.22
N GLU A 449 -21.76 5.95 20.61
CA GLU A 449 -22.35 7.06 19.85
C GLU A 449 -22.52 8.31 20.73
N LYS A 450 -23.01 8.14 21.96
CA LYS A 450 -23.11 9.24 22.94
C LYS A 450 -21.73 9.78 23.33
N PHE A 451 -20.79 8.88 23.59
CA PHE A 451 -19.44 9.27 23.99
C PHE A 451 -18.69 10.01 22.86
N ILE A 452 -18.83 9.56 21.62
CA ILE A 452 -18.31 10.22 20.43
C ILE A 452 -18.90 11.63 20.31
N GLN A 453 -20.18 11.80 20.65
CA GLN A 453 -20.83 13.11 20.64
C GLN A 453 -20.31 14.05 21.74
N GLU A 454 -20.03 13.52 22.93
CA GLU A 454 -19.44 14.29 24.04
C GLU A 454 -17.97 14.63 23.76
N CYS A 455 -17.21 13.70 23.15
CA CYS A 455 -15.78 13.84 22.87
C CYS A 455 -15.46 14.41 21.48
N GLN A 456 -16.40 15.06 20.80
CA GLN A 456 -16.17 15.56 19.43
C GLN A 456 -14.97 16.50 19.31
N TRP A 457 -14.70 17.28 20.38
CA TRP A 457 -13.67 18.33 20.40
C TRP A 457 -12.51 18.04 21.35
N SER A 458 -12.54 16.92 22.07
CA SER A 458 -11.55 16.63 23.10
C SER A 458 -10.13 16.49 22.53
N ALA A 459 -9.97 16.06 21.27
CA ALA A 459 -8.68 16.01 20.60
C ALA A 459 -8.10 17.42 20.35
N HIS A 460 -8.93 18.39 19.95
CA HIS A 460 -8.52 19.79 19.81
C HIS A 460 -8.19 20.42 21.16
N GLU A 461 -9.00 20.17 22.19
CA GLU A 461 -8.76 20.67 23.54
C GLU A 461 -7.47 20.13 24.13
N GLU A 462 -7.22 18.83 23.99
CA GLU A 462 -5.97 18.18 24.43
C GLU A 462 -4.76 18.67 23.61
N ALA A 463 -4.91 18.89 22.31
CA ALA A 463 -3.84 19.49 21.49
C ALA A 463 -3.53 20.92 21.95
N LEU A 464 -4.55 21.70 22.32
CA LEU A 464 -4.37 23.05 22.86
C LEU A 464 -3.66 23.04 24.21
N THR A 465 -3.98 22.12 25.12
CA THR A 465 -3.29 22.01 26.41
C THR A 465 -1.82 21.66 26.20
N LEU A 466 -1.54 20.67 25.34
CA LEU A 466 -0.16 20.28 25.01
C LEU A 466 0.62 21.42 24.33
N CYS A 467 0.04 22.11 23.35
CA CYS A 467 0.72 23.23 22.69
C CYS A 467 0.98 24.42 23.63
N LYS A 468 0.13 24.64 24.64
CA LYS A 468 0.34 25.65 25.69
C LYS A 468 1.51 25.29 26.60
N GLU A 469 1.64 24.02 26.99
CA GLU A 469 2.76 23.55 27.82
C GLU A 469 4.12 23.76 27.14
N TYR A 470 4.17 23.59 25.81
CA TYR A 470 5.39 23.77 25.01
C TYR A 470 5.55 25.19 24.41
N ASN A 471 4.69 26.16 24.78
CA ASN A 471 4.74 27.56 24.33
C ASN A 471 4.75 27.74 22.79
N LEU A 472 3.97 26.95 22.06
CA LEU A 472 3.86 27.05 20.60
C LEU A 472 2.82 28.10 20.18
N HIS A 473 3.16 29.40 20.31
CA HIS A 473 2.23 30.53 20.08
C HIS A 473 1.45 30.45 18.76
N GLN A 474 2.12 30.23 17.63
CA GLN A 474 1.49 30.11 16.30
C GLN A 474 0.50 28.93 16.22
N ALA A 475 0.86 27.78 16.78
CA ALA A 475 -0.01 26.61 16.80
C ALA A 475 -1.23 26.83 17.70
N ILE A 476 -1.04 27.45 18.87
CA ILE A 476 -2.11 27.79 19.81
C ILE A 476 -3.14 28.72 19.14
N TYR A 477 -2.67 29.76 18.43
CA TYR A 477 -3.54 30.67 17.68
C TYR A 477 -4.42 29.91 16.67
N PHE A 478 -3.81 29.12 15.79
CA PHE A 478 -4.56 28.39 14.75
C PHE A 478 -5.47 27.31 15.34
N LEU A 479 -5.04 26.55 16.35
CA LEU A 479 -5.87 25.55 17.03
C LEU A 479 -7.07 26.17 17.74
N GLN A 480 -6.88 27.32 18.39
CA GLN A 480 -7.96 28.01 19.10
C GLN A 480 -9.02 28.52 18.12
N ARG A 481 -8.58 29.12 16.99
CA ARG A 481 -9.50 29.54 15.92
C ARG A 481 -10.19 28.37 15.26
N ASP A 482 -9.47 27.29 15.02
CA ASP A 482 -10.02 26.08 14.41
C ASP A 482 -11.12 25.48 15.31
N LEU A 483 -10.85 25.37 16.61
CA LEU A 483 -11.84 24.92 17.59
C LEU A 483 -13.07 25.84 17.60
N ALA A 484 -12.88 27.16 17.67
CA ALA A 484 -13.97 28.14 17.66
C ALA A 484 -14.82 28.02 16.39
N PHE A 485 -14.19 27.91 15.22
CA PHE A 485 -14.89 27.69 13.95
C PHE A 485 -15.75 26.42 14.02
N MET A 486 -15.15 25.30 14.41
CA MET A 486 -15.83 24.00 14.38
C MET A 486 -16.96 23.91 15.41
N ARG A 487 -16.80 24.55 16.58
CA ARG A 487 -17.80 24.53 17.66
C ARG A 487 -18.97 25.49 17.40
N GLU A 488 -18.68 26.70 16.91
CA GLU A 488 -19.68 27.78 16.84
C GLU A 488 -20.15 28.07 15.41
N ARG A 489 -19.21 28.15 14.45
CA ARG A 489 -19.49 28.64 13.09
C ARG A 489 -19.87 27.53 12.09
N GLU A 490 -19.17 26.40 12.10
CA GLU A 490 -19.44 25.24 11.22
C GLU A 490 -20.89 24.74 11.31
N PRO A 491 -21.51 24.53 12.51
CA PRO A 491 -22.88 24.04 12.55
C PRO A 491 -23.88 25.04 11.96
N VAL A 492 -23.67 26.34 12.15
CA VAL A 492 -24.51 27.40 11.58
C VAL A 492 -24.30 27.47 10.06
N LEU A 493 -23.05 27.58 9.62
CA LEU A 493 -22.67 27.64 8.22
C LEU A 493 -23.14 26.39 7.45
N SER A 494 -23.04 25.20 8.05
CA SER A 494 -23.52 23.97 7.43
C SER A 494 -25.04 23.96 7.26
N LYS A 495 -25.80 24.62 8.15
CA LYS A 495 -27.25 24.79 8.00
C LYS A 495 -27.57 25.81 6.90
N GLU A 496 -26.86 26.94 6.87
CA GLU A 496 -27.01 27.99 5.85
C GLU A 496 -26.65 27.47 4.45
N LEU A 497 -25.48 26.87 4.27
CA LEU A 497 -25.05 26.31 2.99
C LEU A 497 -25.92 25.12 2.54
N LYS A 498 -26.50 24.35 3.47
CA LYS A 498 -27.52 23.33 3.12
C LYS A 498 -28.86 23.95 2.73
N ALA A 499 -29.16 25.16 3.19
CA ALA A 499 -30.33 25.92 2.77
C ALA A 499 -30.12 26.53 1.37
N VAL A 500 -28.88 26.92 1.03
CA VAL A 500 -28.50 27.38 -0.32
C VAL A 500 -28.49 26.20 -1.30
N LYS A 501 -29.66 25.98 -1.88
CA LYS A 501 -29.97 24.84 -2.74
C LYS A 501 -30.03 25.27 -4.22
N ILE A 502 -29.19 24.67 -5.05
CA ILE A 502 -29.12 24.92 -6.50
C ILE A 502 -29.80 23.73 -7.20
N PRO A 503 -30.46 23.92 -8.37
CA PRO A 503 -30.97 22.81 -9.17
C PRO A 503 -29.88 21.75 -9.43
N THR A 504 -30.23 20.48 -9.24
CA THR A 504 -29.31 19.36 -9.50
C THR A 504 -28.92 19.28 -10.98
N ARG A 505 -29.84 19.61 -11.89
CA ARG A 505 -29.59 19.62 -13.34
C ARG A 505 -30.27 20.81 -14.02
N THR A 506 -29.59 21.40 -14.98
CA THR A 506 -30.11 22.41 -15.91
C THR A 506 -30.22 21.78 -17.31
N PHE A 507 -31.34 22.03 -17.99
CA PHE A 507 -31.57 21.56 -19.36
C PHE A 507 -31.63 22.77 -20.29
N HIS A 508 -30.99 22.65 -21.45
CA HIS A 508 -30.94 23.68 -22.47
C HIS A 508 -31.72 23.18 -23.70
N TRP A 509 -32.71 23.95 -24.12
CA TRP A 509 -33.56 23.66 -25.27
C TRP A 509 -33.31 24.72 -26.33
N LEU A 510 -32.68 24.31 -27.43
CA LEU A 510 -32.18 25.21 -28.46
C LEU A 510 -33.15 25.26 -29.64
N THR A 511 -33.58 26.46 -30.03
CA THR A 511 -34.45 26.68 -31.20
C THR A 511 -33.72 27.52 -32.23
N GLN A 512 -33.61 27.04 -33.47
CA GLN A 512 -32.96 27.78 -34.56
C GLN A 512 -33.71 29.07 -34.91
N ILE A 513 -32.98 30.15 -35.16
CA ILE A 513 -33.53 31.40 -35.70
C ILE A 513 -33.58 31.27 -37.22
N TRP A 514 -34.78 31.25 -37.79
CA TRP A 514 -35.00 30.89 -39.20
C TRP A 514 -34.42 31.90 -40.19
N ASN A 515 -34.52 33.21 -39.88
CA ASN A 515 -34.03 34.27 -40.76
C ASN A 515 -32.64 34.74 -40.30
N PRO A 516 -31.60 34.64 -41.15
CA PRO A 516 -30.24 35.08 -40.80
C PRO A 516 -30.11 36.56 -40.44
N SER A 517 -31.02 37.42 -40.90
CA SER A 517 -31.03 38.83 -40.48
C SER A 517 -31.33 39.01 -38.99
N ASN A 518 -31.98 38.03 -38.37
CA ASN A 518 -32.38 38.08 -36.96
C ASN A 518 -31.40 37.35 -36.04
N TRP A 519 -30.29 36.84 -36.58
CA TRP A 519 -29.20 36.33 -35.74
C TRP A 519 -28.67 37.45 -34.85
N THR A 520 -28.12 37.13 -33.69
CA THR A 520 -27.57 38.14 -32.79
C THR A 520 -26.05 38.07 -32.83
N VAL A 521 -25.42 39.15 -33.31
CA VAL A 521 -23.95 39.27 -33.32
C VAL A 521 -23.53 40.03 -32.06
N ARG A 522 -22.71 39.39 -31.23
CA ARG A 522 -22.13 40.00 -30.03
C ARG A 522 -20.68 40.36 -30.28
N ARG A 523 -20.31 41.61 -30.00
CA ARG A 523 -18.93 42.07 -29.94
C ARG A 523 -18.46 42.02 -28.49
N SER A 524 -17.47 41.19 -28.22
CA SER A 524 -16.78 41.15 -26.95
C SER A 524 -15.45 41.90 -27.06
N PHE A 525 -15.28 42.94 -26.25
CA PHE A 525 -14.05 43.73 -26.17
C PHE A 525 -13.81 44.15 -24.73
N GLN A 526 -12.59 43.93 -24.21
CA GLN A 526 -12.20 44.33 -22.85
C GLN A 526 -13.15 43.82 -21.74
N GLY A 527 -13.72 42.63 -21.89
CA GLY A 527 -14.66 42.05 -20.91
C GLY A 527 -16.09 42.63 -20.96
N GLN A 528 -16.36 43.59 -21.85
CA GLN A 528 -17.71 44.05 -22.16
C GLN A 528 -18.23 43.35 -23.41
N SER A 529 -19.49 42.92 -23.40
CA SER A 529 -20.17 42.30 -24.54
C SER A 529 -21.35 43.15 -24.97
N GLU A 530 -21.33 43.64 -26.20
CA GLU A 530 -22.39 44.46 -26.78
C GLU A 530 -23.02 43.75 -27.99
N THR A 531 -24.33 43.87 -28.15
CA THR A 531 -25.06 43.37 -29.32
C THR A 531 -25.00 44.38 -30.45
N ILE A 532 -24.44 44.00 -31.59
CA ILE A 532 -24.31 44.84 -32.78
C ILE A 532 -25.38 44.44 -33.82
N PRO A 533 -25.91 45.40 -34.60
CA PRO A 533 -26.80 45.08 -35.71
C PRO A 533 -26.17 44.09 -36.69
N THR A 534 -26.95 43.11 -37.10
CA THR A 534 -26.57 42.10 -38.09
C THR A 534 -26.54 42.68 -39.49
N VAL A 535 -25.35 42.68 -40.08
CA VAL A 535 -25.14 43.15 -41.45
C VAL A 535 -24.67 41.98 -42.32
N LEU A 536 -25.44 41.70 -43.37
CA LEU A 536 -25.12 40.71 -44.40
C LEU A 536 -24.29 41.37 -45.49
N SER A 537 -23.09 40.86 -45.74
CA SER A 537 -22.20 41.29 -46.82
C SER A 537 -22.06 40.23 -47.89
N THR A 538 -22.02 40.65 -49.15
CA THR A 538 -21.76 39.77 -50.30
C THR A 538 -20.26 39.52 -50.51
N THR A 539 -19.37 40.34 -49.93
CA THR A 539 -17.93 40.23 -50.09
C THR A 539 -17.32 39.29 -49.03
N ALA A 540 -16.70 38.20 -49.47
CA ALA A 540 -16.02 37.28 -48.57
C ALA A 540 -14.73 37.89 -48.00
N THR A 541 -14.53 37.77 -46.69
CA THR A 541 -13.29 38.19 -46.02
C THR A 541 -12.44 36.98 -45.64
N ALA A 542 -11.11 37.13 -45.62
CA ALA A 542 -10.19 36.01 -45.36
C ALA A 542 -10.03 35.68 -43.87
N ILE A 543 -10.56 36.49 -42.94
CA ILE A 543 -10.30 36.39 -41.50
C ILE A 543 -11.58 35.96 -40.77
N THR A 544 -11.76 34.65 -40.65
CA THR A 544 -12.90 34.00 -39.97
C THR A 544 -12.54 33.53 -38.56
N THR A 545 -11.26 33.29 -38.29
CA THR A 545 -10.76 32.87 -36.98
C THR A 545 -10.39 34.09 -36.12
N PRO A 546 -10.74 34.10 -34.82
CA PRO A 546 -10.34 35.18 -33.94
C PRO A 546 -8.81 35.23 -33.85
N ARG A 547 -8.23 36.41 -34.10
CA ARG A 547 -6.79 36.62 -33.94
C ARG A 547 -6.44 36.65 -32.46
N SER A 548 -5.26 36.13 -32.10
CA SER A 548 -4.76 36.09 -30.72
C SER A 548 -4.35 37.46 -30.15
N ASN A 549 -4.61 38.56 -30.86
CA ASN A 549 -4.21 39.90 -30.43
C ASN A 549 -5.26 40.51 -29.47
N PRO A 550 -4.88 40.89 -28.23
CA PRO A 550 -5.80 41.44 -27.22
C PRO A 550 -6.41 42.80 -27.57
N SER A 551 -5.85 43.51 -28.56
CA SER A 551 -6.32 44.82 -28.98
C SER A 551 -7.50 44.78 -29.94
N GLN A 552 -7.98 43.60 -30.35
CA GLN A 552 -9.08 43.43 -31.29
C GLN A 552 -10.30 42.82 -30.61
N ALA A 553 -11.49 43.26 -31.01
CA ALA A 553 -12.74 42.72 -30.49
C ALA A 553 -13.02 41.34 -31.10
N ILE A 554 -13.58 40.43 -30.29
CA ILE A 554 -14.01 39.11 -30.72
C ILE A 554 -15.50 39.20 -31.04
N PHE A 555 -15.88 38.75 -32.23
CA PHE A 555 -17.28 38.70 -32.63
C PHE A 555 -17.80 37.27 -32.48
N LEU A 556 -19.00 37.12 -31.93
CA LEU A 556 -19.71 35.85 -31.75
C LEU A 556 -21.09 35.96 -32.37
N VAL A 557 -21.58 34.88 -33.00
CA VAL A 557 -22.92 34.83 -33.58
C VAL A 557 -23.75 33.81 -32.84
N GLU A 558 -24.90 34.24 -32.36
CA GLU A 558 -25.93 33.37 -31.81
C GLU A 558 -26.96 33.12 -32.92
N LYS A 559 -27.03 31.86 -33.38
CA LYS A 559 -27.98 31.40 -34.40
C LYS A 559 -29.24 30.79 -33.78
N GLU A 560 -29.25 30.64 -32.45
CA GLU A 560 -30.23 29.86 -31.71
C GLU A 560 -30.74 30.63 -30.50
N ILE A 561 -32.03 30.47 -30.20
CA ILE A 561 -32.66 30.92 -28.97
C ILE A 561 -32.56 29.79 -27.95
N THR A 562 -31.90 30.07 -26.82
CA THR A 562 -31.72 29.13 -25.72
C THR A 562 -32.85 29.27 -24.70
N HIS A 563 -33.70 28.25 -24.54
CA HIS A 563 -34.60 28.16 -23.40
C HIS A 563 -33.99 27.25 -22.33
N THR A 564 -34.01 27.70 -21.07
CA THR A 564 -33.43 26.93 -19.95
C THR A 564 -34.51 26.48 -18.99
N THR A 565 -34.54 25.18 -18.69
CA THR A 565 -35.36 24.63 -17.61
C THR A 565 -34.45 24.02 -16.55
N THR A 566 -34.93 23.96 -15.30
CA THR A 566 -34.13 23.48 -14.19
C THR A 566 -34.95 22.56 -13.31
N THR A 567 -34.30 21.62 -12.63
CA THR A 567 -34.96 20.70 -11.67
C THR A 567 -35.43 21.40 -10.39
N ARG A 568 -35.32 22.73 -10.29
CA ARG A 568 -35.73 23.53 -9.12
C ARG A 568 -37.24 23.63 -8.98
N TRP A 569 -37.95 23.71 -10.10
CA TRP A 569 -39.39 23.94 -10.11
C TRP A 569 -40.15 22.61 -10.10
N PRO A 570 -41.31 22.52 -9.43
CA PRO A 570 -42.18 21.37 -9.59
C PRO A 570 -42.67 21.30 -11.05
N PHE A 571 -43.08 20.11 -11.50
CA PHE A 571 -43.53 19.89 -12.89
C PHE A 571 -42.42 20.02 -13.95
N TRP A 572 -41.15 20.04 -13.55
CA TRP A 572 -40.04 20.24 -14.49
C TRP A 572 -39.99 19.18 -15.61
N ARG A 573 -40.45 17.94 -15.37
CA ARG A 573 -40.52 16.91 -16.43
C ARG A 573 -41.59 17.23 -17.48
N VAL A 574 -42.73 17.74 -17.04
CA VAL A 574 -43.83 18.16 -17.92
C VAL A 574 -43.41 19.40 -18.73
N ILE A 575 -42.76 20.36 -18.07
CA ILE A 575 -42.21 21.54 -18.73
C ILE A 575 -41.13 21.15 -19.75
N ASN A 576 -40.26 20.19 -19.42
CA ASN A 576 -39.29 19.62 -20.35
C ASN A 576 -39.96 18.96 -21.56
N TYR A 577 -41.06 18.23 -21.35
CA TYR A 577 -41.84 17.64 -22.44
C TYR A 577 -42.37 18.73 -23.38
N PHE A 578 -42.94 19.82 -22.85
CA PHE A 578 -43.42 20.94 -23.67
C PHE A 578 -42.29 21.64 -24.43
N TYR A 579 -41.18 21.99 -23.78
CA TYR A 579 -40.04 22.61 -24.45
C TYR A 579 -39.39 21.68 -25.48
N ARG A 580 -39.29 20.37 -25.20
CA ARG A 580 -38.80 19.38 -26.16
C ARG A 580 -39.72 19.32 -27.39
N THR A 581 -41.02 19.26 -27.18
CA THR A 581 -42.02 19.28 -28.27
C THR A 581 -41.90 20.56 -29.08
N TRP A 582 -41.82 21.72 -28.42
CA TRP A 582 -41.66 23.01 -29.08
C TRP A 582 -40.38 23.06 -29.92
N THR A 583 -39.21 22.83 -29.30
CA THR A 583 -37.92 22.92 -29.98
C THR A 583 -37.79 21.93 -31.13
N TRP A 584 -38.20 20.68 -30.94
CA TRP A 584 -38.14 19.68 -32.00
C TRP A 584 -39.11 19.99 -33.13
N THR A 585 -40.30 20.51 -32.84
CA THR A 585 -41.26 20.92 -33.89
C THR A 585 -40.68 22.06 -34.72
N TRP A 586 -40.20 23.14 -34.08
CA TRP A 586 -39.63 24.30 -34.77
C TRP A 586 -38.34 23.99 -35.54
N ASN A 587 -37.46 23.16 -34.96
CA ASN A 587 -36.22 22.75 -35.64
C ASN A 587 -36.51 21.79 -36.80
N ALA A 588 -37.46 20.88 -36.66
CA ALA A 588 -37.88 20.01 -37.76
C ALA A 588 -38.57 20.82 -38.87
N MET A 589 -39.45 21.76 -38.53
CA MET A 589 -40.05 22.67 -39.52
C MET A 589 -38.99 23.51 -40.24
N PHE A 590 -37.97 23.99 -39.52
CA PHE A 590 -36.84 24.69 -40.14
C PHE A 590 -36.06 23.77 -41.09
N PHE A 591 -35.70 22.57 -40.65
CA PHE A 591 -34.91 21.63 -41.45
C PHE A 591 -35.67 21.15 -42.70
N PHE A 592 -36.89 20.65 -42.53
CA PHE A 592 -37.72 20.10 -43.62
C PHE A 592 -38.40 21.18 -44.47
N GLY A 593 -38.69 22.36 -43.90
CA GLY A 593 -39.40 23.45 -44.57
C GLY A 593 -38.49 24.53 -45.16
N VAL A 594 -37.29 24.73 -44.62
CA VAL A 594 -36.34 25.75 -45.09
C VAL A 594 -35.07 25.11 -45.68
N VAL A 595 -34.39 24.24 -44.92
CA VAL A 595 -33.07 23.72 -45.34
C VAL A 595 -33.18 22.79 -46.55
N ILE A 596 -34.04 21.77 -46.51
CA ILE A 596 -34.17 20.81 -47.61
C ILE A 596 -34.72 21.46 -48.90
N PRO A 597 -35.85 22.19 -48.90
CA PRO A 597 -36.45 22.67 -50.15
C PRO A 597 -35.75 23.89 -50.76
N TRP A 598 -34.89 24.61 -50.00
CA TRP A 598 -34.25 25.84 -50.48
C TRP A 598 -32.72 25.86 -50.38
N CYS A 599 -32.12 25.14 -49.43
CA CYS A 599 -30.67 25.19 -49.19
C CYS A 599 -29.94 23.90 -49.63
N SER A 600 -30.66 22.82 -49.91
CA SER A 600 -30.09 21.53 -50.34
C SER A 600 -29.56 21.55 -51.78
N PRO A 601 -28.56 20.71 -52.13
CA PRO A 601 -28.17 20.45 -53.51
C PRO A 601 -29.25 19.79 -54.39
N VAL A 602 -30.33 19.28 -53.78
CA VAL A 602 -31.48 18.64 -54.44
C VAL A 602 -32.76 19.36 -54.01
N SER A 603 -32.80 20.66 -54.34
CA SER A 603 -33.84 21.61 -53.93
C SER A 603 -34.51 22.28 -55.12
N VAL A 604 -35.67 22.88 -54.91
CA VAL A 604 -36.33 23.72 -55.93
C VAL A 604 -35.44 24.89 -56.32
N ARG A 605 -34.72 25.49 -55.36
CA ARG A 605 -33.74 26.56 -55.63
C ARG A 605 -32.61 26.08 -56.55
N SER A 606 -32.06 24.89 -56.30
CA SER A 606 -31.00 24.31 -57.15
C SER A 606 -31.46 23.98 -58.58
N LEU A 607 -32.76 23.79 -58.79
CA LEU A 607 -33.35 23.54 -60.10
C LEU A 607 -33.46 24.82 -60.95
N PHE A 608 -33.93 25.92 -60.34
CA PHE A 608 -34.25 27.15 -61.07
C PHE A 608 -33.14 28.22 -61.04
N CYS A 609 -32.22 28.19 -60.07
CA CYS A 609 -31.12 29.15 -60.04
C CYS A 609 -30.11 28.88 -61.18
N THR A 610 -29.73 29.93 -61.90
CA THR A 610 -28.72 29.87 -62.97
C THR A 610 -27.31 29.71 -62.41
N GLU A 611 -27.00 30.42 -61.32
CA GLU A 611 -25.69 30.41 -60.67
C GLU A 611 -25.70 29.57 -59.38
N SER A 612 -24.56 28.95 -59.07
CA SER A 612 -24.34 28.27 -57.79
C SER A 612 -24.47 29.25 -56.62
N PHE A 613 -25.11 28.83 -55.53
CA PHE A 613 -25.40 29.70 -54.39
C PHE A 613 -24.79 29.17 -53.08
N TYR A 614 -24.65 30.06 -52.11
CA TYR A 614 -24.14 29.76 -50.77
C TYR A 614 -25.31 29.76 -49.76
N PRO A 615 -25.71 28.60 -49.21
CA PRO A 615 -26.77 28.49 -48.22
C PRO A 615 -26.34 28.95 -46.82
N ASP A 616 -25.06 28.77 -46.47
CA ASP A 616 -24.56 29.11 -45.13
C ASP A 616 -23.78 30.43 -45.13
N LEU A 617 -23.81 31.09 -43.97
CA LEU A 617 -23.11 32.33 -43.68
C LEU A 617 -22.05 32.12 -42.58
N GLU A 618 -20.89 32.72 -42.78
CA GLU A 618 -19.75 32.81 -41.86
C GLU A 618 -19.61 34.23 -41.29
N LEU A 619 -19.07 34.33 -40.08
CA LEU A 619 -18.83 35.61 -39.42
C LEU A 619 -17.41 36.14 -39.73
N SER A 620 -17.33 37.40 -40.12
CA SER A 620 -16.07 38.15 -40.18
C SER A 620 -15.63 38.59 -38.79
N GLN A 621 -14.42 38.21 -38.38
CA GLN A 621 -13.82 38.68 -37.11
C GLN A 621 -13.24 40.11 -37.22
N VAL A 622 -13.25 40.72 -38.41
CA VAL A 622 -12.72 42.09 -38.61
C VAL A 622 -13.77 43.14 -38.28
N ASN A 623 -15.03 42.89 -38.63
CA ASN A 623 -16.10 43.88 -38.61
C ASN A 623 -17.45 43.32 -38.13
N GLY A 624 -17.51 42.05 -37.73
CA GLY A 624 -18.73 41.41 -37.23
C GLY A 624 -19.81 41.19 -38.30
N THR A 625 -19.47 41.36 -39.58
CA THR A 625 -20.39 41.17 -40.70
C THR A 625 -20.50 39.69 -41.07
N LEU A 626 -21.68 39.27 -41.50
CA LEU A 626 -21.94 37.91 -41.98
C LEU A 626 -21.74 37.86 -43.49
N PHE A 627 -20.97 36.90 -44.00
CA PHE A 627 -20.70 36.75 -45.42
C PHE A 627 -20.88 35.29 -45.87
N PRO A 628 -21.14 35.02 -47.17
CA PRO A 628 -21.37 33.67 -47.65
C PRO A 628 -20.15 32.76 -47.46
N ARG A 629 -20.38 31.60 -46.84
CA ARG A 629 -19.37 30.59 -46.55
C ARG A 629 -18.94 29.92 -47.85
N LYS A 630 -17.66 30.06 -48.24
CA LYS A 630 -17.18 29.47 -49.51
C LYS A 630 -17.30 27.95 -49.57
N SER A 631 -17.18 27.26 -48.43
CA SER A 631 -17.30 25.80 -48.36
C SER A 631 -18.74 25.28 -48.48
N SER A 632 -19.76 26.13 -48.34
CA SER A 632 -21.16 25.72 -48.48
C SER A 632 -21.69 25.78 -49.92
N LEU A 633 -20.83 26.05 -50.91
CA LEU A 633 -21.21 26.22 -52.32
C LEU A 633 -22.07 25.05 -52.83
N THR A 634 -23.31 25.34 -53.22
CA THR A 634 -24.23 24.35 -53.80
C THR A 634 -24.35 24.53 -55.30
N SER A 635 -24.24 23.42 -56.04
CA SER A 635 -24.32 23.41 -57.51
C SER A 635 -25.78 23.35 -57.98
N THR A 636 -26.14 24.20 -58.95
CA THR A 636 -27.45 24.18 -59.63
C THR A 636 -27.48 23.22 -60.82
N LEU A 637 -28.67 22.96 -61.39
CA LEU A 637 -28.81 22.18 -62.62
C LEU A 637 -27.93 22.72 -63.75
N LEU A 638 -27.95 24.04 -63.97
CA LEU A 638 -27.16 24.69 -65.02
C LEU A 638 -25.65 24.60 -64.73
N SER A 639 -25.25 24.79 -63.47
CA SER A 639 -23.87 24.58 -63.04
C SER A 639 -23.41 23.13 -63.22
N ARG A 640 -24.26 22.15 -62.94
CA ARG A 640 -24.01 20.72 -63.16
C ARG A 640 -23.90 20.37 -64.64
N LEU A 641 -24.77 20.93 -65.49
CA LEU A 641 -24.70 20.77 -66.95
C LEU A 641 -23.39 21.39 -67.50
N ASN A 642 -23.04 22.59 -67.06
CA ASN A 642 -21.77 23.23 -67.42
C ASN A 642 -20.56 22.41 -66.93
N SER A 643 -20.63 21.84 -65.73
CA SER A 643 -19.61 20.95 -65.19
C SER A 643 -19.50 19.66 -66.02
N LEU A 644 -20.62 19.07 -66.43
CA LEU A 644 -20.66 17.89 -67.31
C LEU A 644 -20.00 18.19 -68.66
N TRP A 645 -20.32 19.32 -69.29
CA TRP A 645 -19.71 19.73 -70.57
C TRP A 645 -18.23 20.10 -70.42
N ARG A 646 -17.82 20.72 -69.31
CA ARG A 646 -16.40 20.93 -68.97
C ARG A 646 -15.68 19.61 -68.76
N HIS A 647 -16.31 18.63 -68.11
CA HIS A 647 -15.76 17.29 -67.92
C HIS A 647 -15.62 16.54 -69.24
N ILE A 648 -16.59 16.65 -70.14
CA ILE A 648 -16.55 16.11 -71.51
C ILE A 648 -15.38 16.75 -72.30
N SER A 649 -15.25 18.07 -72.22
CA SER A 649 -14.13 18.80 -72.84
C SER A 649 -12.77 18.34 -72.29
N LYS A 650 -12.65 18.23 -70.95
CA LYS A 650 -11.43 17.75 -70.28
C LYS A 650 -11.13 16.28 -70.56
N SER A 651 -12.15 15.43 -70.65
CA SER A 651 -12.01 14.00 -71.00
C SER A 651 -11.54 13.83 -72.44
N ARG A 652 -11.94 14.74 -73.34
CA ARG A 652 -11.45 14.78 -74.71
C ARG A 652 -10.00 15.23 -74.76
N THR A 653 -9.67 16.38 -74.15
CA THR A 653 -8.28 16.88 -74.16
C THR A 653 -7.33 15.87 -73.54
N HIS A 654 -7.73 15.20 -72.45
CA HIS A 654 -6.96 14.13 -71.83
C HIS A 654 -6.79 12.88 -72.70
N PHE A 655 -7.76 12.54 -73.55
CA PHE A 655 -7.59 11.45 -74.53
C PHE A 655 -6.65 11.85 -75.66
N GLU A 656 -6.74 13.09 -76.14
CA GLU A 656 -5.87 13.61 -77.21
C GLU A 656 -4.42 13.78 -76.73
N THR A 657 -4.19 14.11 -75.46
CA THR A 657 -2.84 14.27 -74.90
C THR A 657 -2.16 12.96 -74.51
N LYS A 658 -2.87 11.82 -74.48
CA LYS A 658 -2.27 10.51 -74.18
C LYS A 658 -1.55 9.92 -75.41
N PRO A 659 -0.31 9.39 -75.30
CA PRO A 659 0.40 8.75 -76.42
C PRO A 659 -0.31 7.46 -76.87
N ASP A 660 -0.21 7.11 -78.16
CA ASP A 660 -0.83 5.91 -78.75
C ASP A 660 -0.10 4.62 -78.34
N THR A 661 -0.71 3.79 -77.50
CA THR A 661 -0.16 2.48 -77.09
C THR A 661 -1.12 1.31 -77.33
N GLY A 662 -2.23 1.54 -78.04
CA GLY A 662 -3.28 0.54 -78.27
C GLY A 662 -3.17 -0.22 -79.60
N PHE A 663 -3.60 -1.49 -79.61
CA PHE A 663 -3.64 -2.39 -80.77
C PHE A 663 -4.50 -1.86 -81.94
N ILE A 664 -5.45 -0.96 -81.68
CA ILE A 664 -6.23 -0.23 -82.68
C ILE A 664 -5.78 1.23 -82.64
N GLY A 665 -5.24 1.75 -83.75
CA GLY A 665 -4.71 3.11 -83.84
C GLY A 665 -5.75 4.20 -83.52
N LYS A 666 -5.27 5.37 -83.10
CA LYS A 666 -6.10 6.51 -82.65
C LYS A 666 -7.19 6.96 -83.61
N GLY A 667 -7.12 6.63 -84.90
CA GLY A 667 -8.14 6.98 -85.88
C GLY A 667 -9.53 6.46 -85.50
N MET A 668 -9.69 5.14 -85.29
CA MET A 668 -10.99 4.55 -84.99
C MET A 668 -11.41 4.78 -83.52
N THR A 669 -10.46 4.76 -82.59
CA THR A 669 -10.74 5.05 -81.17
C THR A 669 -11.11 6.51 -80.91
N ARG A 670 -10.64 7.48 -81.73
CA ARG A 670 -11.09 8.88 -81.67
C ARG A 670 -12.56 9.03 -82.04
N HIS A 671 -13.06 8.28 -83.03
CA HIS A 671 -14.49 8.26 -83.36
C HIS A 671 -15.34 7.65 -82.24
N LEU A 672 -14.90 6.51 -81.68
CA LEU A 672 -15.59 5.90 -80.52
C LEU A 672 -15.56 6.80 -79.29
N ASN A 673 -14.44 7.47 -79.00
CA ASN A 673 -14.34 8.41 -77.88
C ASN A 673 -15.18 9.68 -78.12
N ARG A 674 -15.32 10.13 -79.37
CA ARG A 674 -16.23 11.24 -79.74
C ARG A 674 -17.69 10.81 -79.53
N ILE A 675 -18.07 9.61 -79.96
CA ILE A 675 -19.41 9.05 -79.73
C ILE A 675 -19.66 8.88 -78.23
N TRP A 676 -18.75 8.28 -77.48
CA TRP A 676 -18.87 8.07 -76.05
C TRP A 676 -19.00 9.39 -75.26
N ASN A 677 -18.17 10.40 -75.56
CA ASN A 677 -18.19 11.65 -74.80
C ASN A 677 -19.30 12.62 -75.23
N TYR A 678 -19.62 12.74 -76.52
CA TYR A 678 -20.67 13.67 -76.98
C TYR A 678 -22.06 13.03 -77.04
N VAL A 679 -22.20 11.75 -77.42
CA VAL A 679 -23.50 11.08 -77.51
C VAL A 679 -23.88 10.48 -76.17
N ILE A 680 -23.05 9.59 -75.61
CA ILE A 680 -23.40 8.86 -74.37
C ILE A 680 -23.26 9.75 -73.13
N LYS A 681 -22.14 10.44 -72.93
CA LYS A 681 -22.00 11.36 -71.79
C LYS A 681 -22.66 12.72 -72.02
N GLY A 682 -22.59 13.24 -73.23
CA GLY A 682 -23.16 14.53 -73.60
C GLY A 682 -24.68 14.46 -73.74
N ILE A 683 -25.18 13.93 -74.86
CA ILE A 683 -26.62 13.90 -75.16
C ILE A 683 -27.39 13.07 -74.12
N PHE A 684 -27.02 11.81 -73.86
CA PHE A 684 -27.73 11.00 -72.87
C PHE A 684 -27.53 11.50 -71.44
N GLY A 685 -26.33 11.98 -71.06
CA GLY A 685 -26.09 12.54 -69.73
C GLY A 685 -26.81 13.86 -69.47
N THR A 686 -26.88 14.76 -70.47
CA THR A 686 -27.68 15.99 -70.39
C THR A 686 -29.17 15.67 -70.34
N LEU A 687 -29.66 14.73 -71.15
CA LEU A 687 -31.05 14.28 -71.14
C LEU A 687 -31.43 13.64 -69.80
N ALA A 688 -30.58 12.77 -69.25
CA ALA A 688 -30.78 12.16 -67.93
C ALA A 688 -30.81 13.22 -66.82
N MET A 689 -29.89 14.20 -66.85
CA MET A 689 -29.90 15.31 -65.89
C MET A 689 -31.13 16.21 -66.05
N LEU A 690 -31.62 16.47 -67.27
CA LEU A 690 -32.80 17.31 -67.50
C LEU A 690 -34.12 16.60 -67.14
N ILE A 691 -34.16 15.27 -67.10
CA ILE A 691 -35.38 14.50 -66.77
C ILE A 691 -35.37 14.07 -65.30
N ILE A 692 -34.30 13.43 -64.84
CA ILE A 692 -34.26 12.79 -63.52
C ILE A 692 -34.09 13.85 -62.42
N PHE A 693 -33.21 14.82 -62.62
CA PHE A 693 -32.88 15.79 -61.57
C PHE A 693 -34.09 16.67 -61.17
N PRO A 694 -34.91 17.23 -62.09
CA PRO A 694 -36.11 17.97 -61.70
C PRO A 694 -37.12 17.12 -60.94
N VAL A 695 -37.31 15.86 -61.34
CA VAL A 695 -38.22 14.94 -60.66
C VAL A 695 -37.78 14.68 -59.23
N ILE A 696 -36.48 14.44 -59.00
CA ILE A 696 -35.95 14.25 -57.65
C ILE A 696 -36.07 15.54 -56.83
N CYS A 697 -35.69 16.70 -57.37
CA CYS A 697 -35.80 17.98 -56.67
C CYS A 697 -37.23 18.31 -56.24
N LEU A 698 -38.19 18.12 -57.15
CA LEU A 698 -39.61 18.36 -56.86
C LEU A 698 -40.14 17.35 -55.85
N SER A 699 -39.81 16.07 -55.98
CA SER A 699 -40.28 15.01 -55.07
C SER A 699 -39.71 15.19 -53.65
N VAL A 700 -38.41 15.46 -53.53
CA VAL A 700 -37.74 15.66 -52.23
C VAL A 700 -38.22 16.94 -51.56
N SER A 701 -38.36 18.03 -52.31
CA SER A 701 -38.83 19.31 -51.75
C SER A 701 -40.31 19.28 -51.39
N LEU A 702 -41.16 18.64 -52.21
CA LEU A 702 -42.58 18.48 -51.90
C LEU A 702 -42.76 17.54 -50.70
N GLY A 703 -42.04 16.42 -50.67
CA GLY A 703 -42.05 15.49 -49.54
C GLY A 703 -41.60 16.16 -48.24
N SER A 704 -40.53 16.96 -48.28
CA SER A 704 -40.05 17.68 -47.10
C SER A 704 -41.03 18.75 -46.62
N LEU A 705 -41.67 19.49 -47.54
CA LEU A 705 -42.70 20.47 -47.20
C LEU A 705 -43.93 19.81 -46.57
N VAL A 706 -44.37 18.66 -47.07
CA VAL A 706 -45.47 17.88 -46.47
C VAL A 706 -45.10 17.44 -45.05
N VAL A 707 -43.88 16.96 -44.83
CA VAL A 707 -43.39 16.59 -43.49
C VAL A 707 -43.32 17.82 -42.58
N ALA A 708 -42.87 18.97 -43.08
CA ALA A 708 -42.81 20.21 -42.31
C ALA A 708 -44.21 20.70 -41.90
N LEU A 709 -45.18 20.69 -42.82
CA LEU A 709 -46.57 21.10 -42.55
C LEU A 709 -47.28 20.17 -41.57
N THR A 710 -47.01 18.87 -41.65
CA THR A 710 -47.59 17.86 -40.75
C THR A 710 -46.87 17.74 -39.41
N CYS A 711 -45.66 18.33 -39.28
CA CYS A 711 -44.81 18.25 -38.07
C CYS A 711 -45.54 18.58 -36.76
N PRO A 712 -46.33 19.67 -36.65
CA PRO A 712 -47.03 19.99 -35.41
C PRO A 712 -48.07 18.95 -34.96
N LEU A 713 -48.55 18.09 -35.87
CA LEU A 713 -49.56 17.07 -35.57
C LEU A 713 -48.93 15.80 -34.98
N TRP A 714 -47.80 15.33 -35.54
CA TRP A 714 -47.19 14.07 -35.11
C TRP A 714 -46.04 14.24 -34.12
N MET A 715 -45.36 15.40 -34.08
CA MET A 715 -44.23 15.63 -33.16
C MET A 715 -44.63 15.49 -31.68
N PRO A 716 -45.79 16.02 -31.21
CA PRO A 716 -46.25 15.79 -29.83
C PRO A 716 -46.45 14.31 -29.49
N LEU A 717 -46.91 13.50 -30.45
CA LEU A 717 -47.06 12.05 -30.25
C LEU A 717 -45.70 11.37 -30.07
N VAL A 718 -44.71 11.74 -30.89
CA VAL A 718 -43.35 11.20 -30.80
C VAL A 718 -42.69 11.58 -29.48
N THR A 719 -42.78 12.84 -29.05
CA THR A 719 -42.21 13.26 -27.76
C THR A 719 -42.97 12.68 -26.57
N LEU A 720 -44.27 12.39 -26.71
CA LEU A 720 -45.06 11.71 -25.68
C LEU A 720 -44.63 10.25 -25.54
N LEU A 721 -44.42 9.53 -26.66
CA LEU A 721 -43.87 8.18 -26.64
C LEU A 721 -42.49 8.15 -25.97
N LEU A 722 -41.64 9.13 -26.24
CA LEU A 722 -40.34 9.28 -25.57
C LEU A 722 -40.50 9.58 -24.07
N HIS A 723 -41.47 10.41 -23.68
CA HIS A 723 -41.77 10.69 -22.27
C HIS A 723 -42.23 9.42 -21.53
N MET A 724 -43.08 8.61 -22.17
CA MET A 724 -43.51 7.31 -21.64
C MET A 724 -42.34 6.31 -21.56
N PHE A 725 -41.47 6.28 -22.57
CA PHE A 725 -40.24 5.48 -22.57
C PHE A 725 -39.33 5.85 -21.39
N ASN A 726 -39.17 7.16 -21.11
CA ASN A 726 -38.36 7.66 -20.01
C ASN A 726 -38.88 7.21 -18.64
N GLY A 727 -40.21 7.10 -18.46
CA GLY A 727 -40.80 6.59 -17.22
C GLY A 727 -40.71 5.08 -17.07
N LEU A 728 -40.94 4.33 -18.16
CA LEU A 728 -41.10 2.87 -18.11
C LEU A 728 -39.79 2.09 -18.24
N ILE A 729 -38.88 2.53 -19.11
CA ILE A 729 -37.70 1.74 -19.52
C ILE A 729 -36.41 2.38 -19.00
N TYR A 730 -36.10 3.61 -19.47
CA TYR A 730 -34.83 4.28 -19.15
C TYR A 730 -34.96 5.80 -19.01
N ASP A 731 -34.71 6.32 -17.80
CA ASP A 731 -34.88 7.73 -17.46
C ASP A 731 -33.70 8.61 -17.96
N LEU A 732 -33.79 9.08 -19.20
CA LEU A 732 -32.85 10.04 -19.81
C LEU A 732 -32.75 11.37 -19.04
N ASP A 733 -33.88 11.76 -18.42
CA ASP A 733 -34.03 13.02 -17.72
C ASP A 733 -33.65 12.93 -16.24
N SER A 734 -33.07 11.79 -15.80
CA SER A 734 -32.69 11.57 -14.40
C SER A 734 -31.85 12.75 -13.84
N PRO A 735 -32.22 13.31 -12.68
CA PRO A 735 -31.59 14.51 -12.15
C PRO A 735 -30.23 14.23 -11.49
N ALA A 736 -29.96 13.00 -11.07
CA ALA A 736 -28.75 12.64 -10.32
C ALA A 736 -28.26 11.24 -10.67
N GLU A 737 -26.94 11.04 -10.67
CA GLU A 737 -26.29 9.78 -11.08
C GLU A 737 -26.52 8.61 -10.11
N TRP A 738 -26.81 8.88 -8.83
CA TRP A 738 -27.03 7.82 -7.83
C TRP A 738 -28.46 7.26 -7.84
N LYS A 739 -29.40 7.90 -8.54
CA LYS A 739 -30.75 7.37 -8.74
C LYS A 739 -30.70 6.25 -9.78
N ASN A 740 -31.55 5.23 -9.61
CA ASN A 740 -31.67 4.18 -10.63
C ASN A 740 -32.32 4.78 -11.89
N ARG A 741 -31.73 4.49 -13.04
CA ARG A 741 -32.22 4.96 -14.35
C ARG A 741 -33.12 3.94 -15.04
N TYR A 742 -33.00 2.66 -14.70
CA TYR A 742 -33.74 1.58 -15.36
C TYR A 742 -35.01 1.23 -14.60
N PHE A 743 -36.12 1.05 -15.32
CA PHE A 743 -37.39 0.57 -14.79
C PHE A 743 -37.86 1.28 -13.50
N ALA A 744 -37.83 2.61 -13.50
CA ALA A 744 -38.06 3.42 -12.29
C ALA A 744 -39.46 3.20 -11.68
N ILE A 745 -40.50 3.00 -12.50
CA ILE A 745 -41.87 2.72 -12.03
C ILE A 745 -41.95 1.35 -11.35
N ILE A 746 -41.31 0.33 -11.93
CA ILE A 746 -41.29 -1.03 -11.37
C ILE A 746 -40.61 -1.03 -10.00
N GLU A 747 -39.50 -0.29 -9.86
CA GLU A 747 -38.84 -0.11 -8.57
C GLU A 747 -39.74 0.61 -7.55
N ALA A 748 -40.43 1.68 -7.94
CA ALA A 748 -41.34 2.40 -7.05
C ALA A 748 -42.49 1.50 -6.57
N VAL A 749 -43.18 0.84 -7.49
CA VAL A 749 -44.40 0.07 -7.19
C VAL A 749 -44.07 -1.29 -6.58
N ILE A 750 -43.31 -2.13 -7.27
CA ILE A 750 -43.08 -3.51 -6.84
C ILE A 750 -42.12 -3.54 -5.64
N TRP A 751 -40.99 -2.84 -5.73
CA TRP A 751 -39.96 -2.93 -4.70
C TRP A 751 -40.29 -2.08 -3.46
N ASN A 752 -40.55 -0.78 -3.63
CA ASN A 752 -40.73 0.11 -2.47
C ASN A 752 -42.13 0.01 -1.84
N ILE A 753 -43.20 -0.01 -2.64
CA ILE A 753 -44.58 -0.04 -2.11
C ILE A 753 -45.01 -1.47 -1.75
N VAL A 754 -44.96 -2.42 -2.69
CA VAL A 754 -45.50 -3.77 -2.46
C VAL A 754 -44.59 -4.58 -1.53
N LEU A 755 -43.33 -4.80 -1.92
CA LEU A 755 -42.42 -5.68 -1.16
C LEU A 755 -41.98 -5.04 0.16
N GLN A 756 -41.38 -3.84 0.13
CA GLN A 756 -40.90 -3.18 1.35
C GLN A 756 -42.01 -2.50 2.15
N GLY A 757 -43.08 -2.04 1.50
CA GLY A 757 -44.14 -1.29 2.15
C GLY A 757 -45.22 -2.16 2.77
N VAL A 758 -45.79 -3.10 2.02
CA VAL A 758 -46.93 -3.92 2.46
C VAL A 758 -46.49 -5.27 3.00
N LEU A 759 -45.65 -6.01 2.25
CA LEU A 759 -45.28 -7.37 2.62
C LEU A 759 -44.32 -7.40 3.81
N GLN A 760 -43.31 -6.52 3.83
CA GLN A 760 -42.33 -6.44 4.91
C GLN A 760 -42.94 -6.22 6.31
N PRO A 761 -43.84 -5.25 6.58
CA PRO A 761 -44.38 -5.07 7.94
C PRO A 761 -45.29 -6.22 8.36
N LEU A 762 -46.03 -6.85 7.43
CA LEU A 762 -46.81 -8.05 7.74
C LEU A 762 -45.91 -9.18 8.22
N ILE A 763 -44.82 -9.46 7.48
CA ILE A 763 -43.84 -10.48 7.86
C ILE A 763 -43.10 -10.06 9.14
N ALA A 764 -42.73 -8.79 9.29
CA ALA A 764 -42.02 -8.29 10.47
C ALA A 764 -42.88 -8.39 11.74
N CYS A 765 -44.16 -8.03 11.68
CA CYS A 765 -45.13 -8.21 12.78
C CYS A 765 -45.32 -9.69 13.12
N PHE A 766 -45.52 -10.54 12.11
CA PHE A 766 -45.65 -11.98 12.31
C PHE A 766 -44.41 -12.56 13.02
N ILE A 767 -43.21 -12.18 12.56
CA ILE A 767 -41.98 -12.62 13.20
C ILE A 767 -41.86 -12.08 14.63
N ALA A 768 -42.10 -10.79 14.85
CA ALA A 768 -41.92 -10.15 16.15
C ALA A 768 -42.88 -10.65 17.23
N PHE A 769 -44.17 -10.77 16.89
CA PHE A 769 -45.25 -11.04 17.86
C PHE A 769 -45.66 -12.51 17.94
N ILE A 770 -45.38 -13.33 16.92
CA ILE A 770 -45.78 -14.74 16.90
C ILE A 770 -44.55 -15.65 16.92
N LEU A 771 -43.68 -15.53 15.92
CA LEU A 771 -42.55 -16.47 15.75
C LEU A 771 -41.51 -16.35 16.88
N CYS A 772 -41.05 -15.13 17.19
CA CYS A 772 -40.06 -14.88 18.23
C CYS A 772 -40.50 -15.35 19.63
N PRO A 773 -41.71 -15.05 20.14
CA PRO A 773 -42.12 -15.53 21.46
C PRO A 773 -42.33 -17.05 21.48
N ILE A 774 -42.89 -17.65 20.43
CA ILE A 774 -43.02 -19.12 20.34
C ILE A 774 -41.64 -19.79 20.39
N ILE A 775 -40.69 -19.32 19.58
CA ILE A 775 -39.30 -19.84 19.59
C ILE A 775 -38.67 -19.65 20.96
N THR A 776 -38.87 -18.50 21.61
CA THR A 776 -38.33 -18.22 22.95
C THR A 776 -38.88 -19.20 23.99
N ILE A 777 -40.18 -19.47 23.97
CA ILE A 777 -40.82 -20.44 24.89
C ILE A 777 -40.33 -21.86 24.63
N ILE A 778 -40.26 -22.28 23.36
CA ILE A 778 -39.74 -23.61 22.99
C ILE A 778 -38.30 -23.78 23.46
N LEU A 779 -37.42 -22.80 23.17
CA LEU A 779 -36.03 -22.83 23.61
C LEU A 779 -35.94 -22.81 25.15
N PHE A 780 -36.74 -22.00 25.83
CA PHE A 780 -36.77 -21.98 27.30
C PHE A 780 -37.14 -23.35 27.89
N ILE A 781 -38.15 -24.02 27.35
CA ILE A 781 -38.56 -25.37 27.80
C ILE A 781 -37.45 -26.38 27.50
N VAL A 782 -36.91 -26.39 26.28
CA VAL A 782 -35.84 -27.32 25.87
C VAL A 782 -34.59 -27.14 26.73
N THR A 783 -34.23 -25.91 27.06
CA THR A 783 -33.01 -25.60 27.83
C THR A 783 -33.16 -25.97 29.30
N LEU A 784 -34.33 -25.74 29.90
CA LEU A 784 -34.64 -26.24 31.24
C LEU A 784 -34.62 -27.77 31.28
N LEU A 785 -35.32 -28.44 30.35
CA LEU A 785 -35.34 -29.90 30.27
C LEU A 785 -33.93 -30.46 30.08
N ARG A 786 -33.14 -29.89 29.17
CA ARG A 786 -31.74 -30.27 28.93
C ARG A 786 -30.90 -30.11 30.20
N TYR A 787 -31.05 -29.00 30.93
CA TYR A 787 -30.31 -28.77 32.18
C TYR A 787 -30.68 -29.80 33.25
N TRP A 788 -31.96 -30.09 33.45
CA TRP A 788 -32.44 -31.08 34.41
C TRP A 788 -32.03 -32.51 34.04
N PHE A 789 -32.20 -32.91 32.78
CA PHE A 789 -31.72 -34.21 32.29
C PHE A 789 -30.20 -34.32 32.40
N ARG A 790 -29.47 -33.24 32.16
CA ARG A 790 -28.01 -33.24 32.32
C ARG A 790 -27.59 -33.33 33.78
N LEU A 791 -28.26 -32.63 34.68
CA LEU A 791 -27.97 -32.66 36.11
C LEU A 791 -28.25 -34.06 36.69
N THR A 792 -29.36 -34.68 36.28
CA THR A 792 -29.69 -36.06 36.66
C THR A 792 -28.70 -37.05 36.07
N TRP A 793 -28.34 -36.92 34.79
CA TRP A 793 -27.31 -37.74 34.14
C TRP A 793 -25.94 -37.64 34.83
N ASP A 794 -25.44 -36.42 35.07
CA ASP A 794 -24.15 -36.21 35.73
C ASP A 794 -24.17 -36.75 37.17
N SER A 795 -25.28 -36.62 37.89
CA SER A 795 -25.44 -37.20 39.23
C SER A 795 -25.43 -38.74 39.20
N ILE A 796 -26.16 -39.34 38.26
CA ILE A 796 -26.23 -40.80 38.06
C ILE A 796 -24.84 -41.35 37.68
N ILE A 797 -24.19 -40.77 36.67
CA ILE A 797 -22.87 -41.21 36.22
C ILE A 797 -21.81 -40.98 37.30
N TYR A 798 -21.85 -39.87 38.03
CA TYR A 798 -20.92 -39.61 39.13
C TYR A 798 -21.04 -40.68 40.23
N HIS A 799 -22.25 -40.95 40.71
CA HIS A 799 -22.46 -41.87 41.84
C HIS A 799 -22.36 -43.36 41.46
N LEU A 800 -22.76 -43.74 40.24
CA LEU A 800 -22.74 -45.13 39.79
C LEU A 800 -21.42 -45.54 39.13
N VAL A 801 -20.84 -44.67 38.30
CA VAL A 801 -19.68 -45.01 37.46
C VAL A 801 -18.40 -44.40 38.00
N ILE A 802 -18.31 -43.07 38.08
CA ILE A 802 -17.02 -42.38 38.33
C ILE A 802 -16.55 -42.55 39.78
N LYS A 803 -17.44 -42.37 40.76
CA LYS A 803 -17.08 -42.52 42.18
C LYS A 803 -16.65 -43.95 42.54
N LYS A 804 -17.22 -44.97 41.87
CA LYS A 804 -16.95 -46.39 42.16
C LYS A 804 -15.86 -47.01 41.29
N ARG A 805 -15.70 -46.56 40.04
CA ARG A 805 -14.82 -47.18 39.02
C ARG A 805 -13.81 -46.22 38.38
N GLY A 806 -13.82 -44.93 38.72
CA GLY A 806 -12.89 -43.94 38.17
C GLY A 806 -11.44 -44.22 38.57
N ARG A 807 -10.55 -44.24 37.59
CA ARG A 807 -9.11 -44.47 37.73
C ARG A 807 -8.33 -43.48 36.87
N ILE A 808 -7.05 -43.32 37.16
CA ILE A 808 -6.16 -42.43 36.43
C ILE A 808 -5.85 -43.05 35.04
N PRO A 809 -6.08 -42.31 33.93
CA PRO A 809 -5.75 -42.78 32.58
C PRO A 809 -4.24 -42.65 32.31
N ALA A 810 -3.71 -43.56 31.49
CA ALA A 810 -2.30 -43.57 31.05
C ALA A 810 -2.06 -42.66 29.83
N CYS A 811 -3.00 -42.63 28.90
CA CYS A 811 -2.90 -41.93 27.62
C CYS A 811 -4.25 -41.35 27.21
N ASP A 812 -4.23 -40.47 26.21
CA ASP A 812 -5.45 -39.86 25.69
C ASP A 812 -6.37 -40.93 25.12
N SER A 813 -7.62 -40.89 25.56
CA SER A 813 -8.65 -41.82 25.12
C SER A 813 -9.85 -41.04 24.61
N PHE A 814 -10.78 -41.74 23.96
CA PHE A 814 -12.04 -41.09 23.59
C PHE A 814 -12.76 -40.52 24.81
N ILE A 815 -12.64 -41.15 25.99
CA ILE A 815 -13.38 -40.81 27.21
C ILE A 815 -12.72 -39.68 28.01
N VAL A 816 -11.40 -39.64 28.07
CA VAL A 816 -10.62 -38.63 28.81
C VAL A 816 -9.49 -38.11 27.93
N LYS A 817 -9.40 -36.79 27.79
CA LYS A 817 -8.39 -36.09 26.99
C LYS A 817 -7.61 -35.09 27.83
N ARG A 818 -6.30 -35.00 27.63
CA ARG A 818 -5.45 -33.94 28.16
C ARG A 818 -5.82 -32.61 27.49
N ILE A 819 -5.96 -31.56 28.31
CA ILE A 819 -6.20 -30.18 27.85
C ILE A 819 -4.98 -29.31 28.15
N ALA A 820 -4.26 -29.65 29.21
CA ALA A 820 -3.06 -28.95 29.64
C ALA A 820 -2.08 -29.95 30.26
N GLY A 821 -0.79 -29.63 30.18
CA GLY A 821 0.31 -30.44 30.70
C GLY A 821 1.55 -30.35 29.80
N PRO A 822 2.70 -30.88 30.24
CA PRO A 822 3.94 -30.85 29.47
C PRO A 822 3.76 -31.49 28.09
N GLY A 823 4.28 -30.83 27.05
CA GLY A 823 4.19 -31.28 25.65
C GLY A 823 2.91 -30.89 24.90
N MET A 824 1.89 -30.30 25.56
CA MET A 824 0.66 -29.81 24.89
C MET A 824 0.66 -28.31 24.57
N ALA A 825 1.44 -27.51 25.31
CA ALA A 825 1.65 -26.10 25.00
C ALA A 825 2.64 -25.97 23.84
N SER A 826 2.44 -24.98 22.97
CA SER A 826 3.41 -24.65 21.91
C SER A 826 4.76 -24.15 22.48
N ASP A 827 4.71 -23.62 23.70
CA ASP A 827 5.74 -22.79 24.32
C ASP A 827 6.47 -23.60 25.40
N TYR A 828 7.42 -24.41 24.94
CA TYR A 828 8.35 -25.15 25.79
C TYR A 828 9.77 -24.96 25.28
N TYR A 829 10.73 -25.12 26.18
CA TYR A 829 12.15 -24.93 25.89
C TYR A 829 12.96 -26.18 26.22
N PHE A 830 14.06 -26.38 25.50
CA PHE A 830 15.01 -27.44 25.77
C PHE A 830 16.23 -26.88 26.52
N GLN A 831 16.57 -27.48 27.64
CA GLN A 831 17.79 -27.19 28.40
C GLN A 831 18.93 -28.09 27.91
N ILE A 832 20.03 -27.50 27.49
CA ILE A 832 21.29 -28.21 27.19
C ILE A 832 22.28 -28.06 28.36
N HIS A 833 23.34 -28.85 28.34
CA HIS A 833 24.50 -28.68 29.20
C HIS A 833 25.47 -27.65 28.61
N PRO A 834 26.17 -26.86 29.46
CA PRO A 834 27.19 -25.91 29.00
C PRO A 834 28.29 -26.59 28.17
N GLU A 835 28.60 -27.85 28.47
CA GLU A 835 29.58 -28.68 27.75
C GLU A 835 29.15 -28.94 26.30
N GLN A 836 27.86 -29.22 26.07
CA GLN A 836 27.30 -29.40 24.72
C GLN A 836 27.35 -28.09 23.93
N ALA A 837 27.06 -26.96 24.59
CA ALA A 837 27.12 -25.64 23.97
C ALA A 837 28.55 -25.28 23.54
N LEU A 838 29.55 -25.54 24.40
CA LEU A 838 30.95 -25.28 24.11
C LEU A 838 31.51 -26.22 23.04
N ALA A 839 31.09 -27.49 23.00
CA ALA A 839 31.46 -28.41 21.93
C ALA A 839 30.92 -27.95 20.56
N ALA A 840 29.67 -27.49 20.51
CA ALA A 840 29.11 -26.89 19.29
C ALA A 840 29.79 -25.57 18.91
N PHE A 841 30.22 -24.79 19.90
CA PHE A 841 30.98 -23.56 19.71
C PHE A 841 32.37 -23.82 19.13
N GLU A 842 33.09 -24.82 19.63
CA GLU A 842 34.40 -25.23 19.08
C GLU A 842 34.28 -25.69 17.62
N ALA A 843 33.22 -26.42 17.29
CA ALA A 843 32.93 -26.81 15.90
C ALA A 843 32.69 -25.59 14.98
N LYS A 844 32.06 -24.53 15.50
CA LYS A 844 31.86 -23.27 14.77
C LYS A 844 33.16 -22.48 14.58
N MET A 845 34.05 -22.46 15.57
CA MET A 845 35.38 -21.85 15.41
C MET A 845 36.24 -22.61 14.39
N GLU A 846 36.18 -23.94 14.38
CA GLU A 846 36.85 -24.77 13.38
C GLU A 846 36.29 -24.50 11.97
N LEU A 847 34.97 -24.33 11.84
CA LEU A 847 34.32 -23.94 10.59
C LEU A 847 34.89 -22.62 10.04
N ASP A 848 35.03 -21.61 10.89
CA ASP A 848 35.55 -20.30 10.49
C ASP A 848 37.06 -20.35 10.14
N GLU A 849 37.84 -21.19 10.83
CA GLU A 849 39.23 -21.47 10.45
C GLU A 849 39.32 -22.15 9.08
N LEU A 850 38.44 -23.11 8.79
CA LEU A 850 38.37 -23.78 7.49
C LEU A 850 38.00 -22.80 6.37
N ASN A 851 37.08 -21.87 6.62
CA ASN A 851 36.71 -20.82 5.67
C ASN A 851 37.88 -19.85 5.40
N ALA A 852 38.60 -19.42 6.44
CA ALA A 852 39.79 -18.57 6.27
C ALA A 852 40.92 -19.33 5.54
N TYR A 853 41.12 -20.60 5.86
CA TYR A 853 42.06 -21.49 5.19
C TYR A 853 41.70 -21.68 3.70
N GLN A 854 40.41 -21.86 3.40
CA GLN A 854 39.91 -21.97 2.03
C GLN A 854 40.32 -20.73 1.24
N ASN A 855 39.93 -19.54 1.69
CA ASN A 855 40.24 -18.28 1.00
C ASN A 855 41.75 -18.11 0.74
N LEU A 856 42.58 -18.43 1.74
CA LEU A 856 44.04 -18.34 1.62
C LEU A 856 44.62 -19.37 0.64
N MET A 857 44.13 -20.61 0.65
CA MET A 857 44.55 -21.65 -0.29
C MET A 857 44.09 -21.36 -1.71
N GLU A 858 42.86 -20.90 -1.92
CA GLU A 858 42.34 -20.54 -3.24
C GLU A 858 43.20 -19.44 -3.89
N GLN A 859 43.59 -18.43 -3.10
CA GLN A 859 44.52 -17.40 -3.56
C GLN A 859 45.90 -17.96 -3.93
N LYS A 860 46.46 -18.88 -3.12
CA LYS A 860 47.75 -19.52 -3.40
C LYS A 860 47.71 -20.44 -4.62
N ILE A 861 46.62 -21.19 -4.82
CA ILE A 861 46.42 -22.06 -5.98
C ILE A 861 46.40 -21.23 -7.26
N GLN A 862 45.74 -20.07 -7.25
CA GLN A 862 45.65 -19.16 -8.40
C GLN A 862 46.90 -18.29 -8.63
N GLN A 863 47.85 -18.24 -7.69
CA GLN A 863 49.03 -17.39 -7.76
C GLN A 863 49.84 -17.54 -9.06
N PRO A 864 50.13 -18.76 -9.57
CA PRO A 864 50.87 -18.93 -10.83
C PRO A 864 50.15 -18.31 -12.03
N GLN A 865 48.82 -18.38 -12.07
CA GLN A 865 48.01 -17.80 -13.14
C GLN A 865 48.06 -16.26 -13.10
N LYS A 866 48.02 -15.68 -11.90
CA LYS A 866 48.17 -14.23 -11.68
C LYS A 866 49.56 -13.74 -12.05
N ASP A 867 50.60 -14.48 -11.64
CA ASP A 867 51.99 -14.17 -11.96
C ASP A 867 52.23 -14.26 -13.49
N PHE A 868 51.63 -15.25 -14.17
CA PHE A 868 51.64 -15.37 -15.63
C PHE A 868 50.95 -14.20 -16.33
N ALA A 869 49.73 -13.85 -15.90
CA ALA A 869 48.99 -12.73 -16.47
C ALA A 869 49.75 -11.41 -16.29
N ARG A 870 50.32 -11.18 -15.10
CA ARG A 870 51.14 -10.01 -14.80
C ARG A 870 52.41 -9.96 -15.64
N PHE A 871 53.09 -11.09 -15.83
CA PHE A 871 54.27 -11.15 -16.69
C PHE A 871 53.94 -10.74 -18.13
N VAL A 872 52.82 -11.24 -18.68
CA VAL A 872 52.40 -10.87 -20.04
C VAL A 872 52.04 -9.39 -20.14
N GLU A 873 51.33 -8.85 -19.15
CA GLU A 873 50.98 -7.43 -19.08
C GLU A 873 52.22 -6.53 -19.00
N VAL A 874 53.21 -6.89 -18.19
CA VAL A 874 54.45 -6.10 -18.02
C VAL A 874 55.36 -6.19 -19.26
N CYS A 875 55.57 -7.39 -19.80
CA CYS A 875 56.49 -7.60 -20.91
C CYS A 875 55.89 -7.20 -22.28
N PHE A 876 54.59 -7.39 -22.48
CA PHE A 876 53.94 -7.21 -23.80
C PHE A 876 52.80 -6.18 -23.82
N GLY A 877 52.34 -5.69 -22.66
CA GLY A 877 51.30 -4.66 -22.56
C GLY A 877 51.63 -3.33 -23.27
N PRO A 878 52.88 -2.81 -23.23
CA PRO A 878 53.27 -1.62 -24.01
C PRO A 878 53.09 -1.78 -25.53
N PHE A 879 52.99 -3.01 -26.02
CA PHE A 879 52.76 -3.35 -27.43
C PHE A 879 51.30 -3.71 -27.74
N SER A 880 50.37 -3.43 -26.82
CA SER A 880 48.94 -3.77 -26.94
C SER A 880 48.67 -5.27 -27.15
N ALA A 881 49.60 -6.14 -26.76
CA ALA A 881 49.41 -7.57 -26.80
C ALA A 881 48.69 -8.03 -25.52
N HIS A 882 47.72 -8.93 -25.69
CA HIS A 882 46.92 -9.46 -24.59
C HIS A 882 47.20 -10.96 -24.38
N LEU A 883 46.97 -11.43 -23.15
CA LEU A 883 47.11 -12.83 -22.80
C LEU A 883 46.16 -13.72 -23.63
N ALA A 884 46.73 -14.56 -24.48
CA ALA A 884 45.99 -15.58 -25.21
C ALA A 884 45.82 -16.84 -24.33
N LYS A 885 44.58 -17.35 -24.20
CA LYS A 885 44.24 -18.53 -23.39
C LYS A 885 44.57 -19.86 -24.10
N ASN A 886 45.78 -20.01 -24.59
CA ASN A 886 46.26 -21.19 -25.32
C ASN A 886 47.69 -21.58 -24.88
N GLY A 887 48.14 -22.77 -25.26
CA GLY A 887 49.45 -23.29 -24.89
C GLY A 887 49.62 -23.50 -23.37
N ALA A 888 50.78 -23.12 -22.83
CA ALA A 888 51.17 -23.33 -21.44
C ALA A 888 50.18 -22.73 -20.42
N TYR A 889 49.54 -21.60 -20.74
CA TYR A 889 48.56 -20.96 -19.85
C TYR A 889 47.29 -21.82 -19.66
N ARG A 890 46.85 -22.54 -20.70
CA ARG A 890 45.66 -23.41 -20.61
C ARG A 890 45.91 -24.65 -19.74
N VAL A 891 47.14 -25.17 -19.77
CA VAL A 891 47.56 -26.27 -18.90
C VAL A 891 47.57 -25.79 -17.44
N LEU A 892 48.11 -24.60 -17.18
CA LEU A 892 48.11 -23.96 -15.87
C LEU A 892 46.69 -23.64 -15.35
N GLU A 893 45.78 -23.23 -16.24
CA GLU A 893 44.36 -22.98 -15.92
C GLU A 893 43.67 -24.27 -15.48
N LYS A 894 43.91 -25.38 -16.20
CA LYS A 894 43.36 -26.70 -15.86
C LYS A 894 43.92 -27.26 -14.54
N GLU A 895 45.23 -27.18 -14.34
CA GLU A 895 45.89 -27.61 -13.09
C GLU A 895 45.36 -26.83 -11.88
N GLY A 896 45.17 -25.51 -12.02
CA GLY A 896 44.57 -24.69 -10.98
C GLY A 896 43.13 -25.13 -10.67
N GLN A 897 42.32 -25.44 -11.68
CA GLN A 897 40.95 -25.92 -11.48
C GLN A 897 40.91 -27.30 -10.80
N ASP A 898 41.78 -28.23 -11.19
CA ASP A 898 41.85 -29.56 -10.58
C ASP A 898 42.24 -29.44 -9.08
N LEU A 899 43.18 -28.57 -8.74
CA LEU A 899 43.55 -28.28 -7.34
C LEU A 899 42.40 -27.63 -6.55
N MET A 900 41.63 -26.73 -7.16
CA MET A 900 40.44 -26.11 -6.53
C MET A 900 39.36 -27.15 -6.22
N THR A 901 39.08 -28.07 -7.15
CA THR A 901 38.10 -29.15 -6.90
C THR A 901 38.55 -30.11 -5.80
N ALA A 902 39.83 -30.47 -5.77
CA ALA A 902 40.40 -31.31 -4.71
C ALA A 902 40.39 -30.64 -3.32
N LEU A 903 40.51 -29.31 -3.27
CA LEU A 903 40.34 -28.51 -2.05
C LEU A 903 38.89 -28.57 -1.57
N GLN A 904 37.93 -28.32 -2.47
CA GLN A 904 36.50 -28.32 -2.18
C GLN A 904 36.02 -29.69 -1.67
N ASP A 905 36.39 -30.79 -2.33
CA ASP A 905 36.02 -32.15 -1.92
C ASP A 905 36.48 -32.50 -0.50
N LYS A 906 37.70 -32.06 -0.12
CA LYS A 906 38.25 -32.27 1.22
C LYS A 906 37.53 -31.41 2.27
N LEU A 907 37.25 -30.15 1.93
CA LEU A 907 36.50 -29.25 2.81
C LEU A 907 35.08 -29.74 3.04
N GLU A 908 34.34 -30.11 1.99
CA GLU A 908 32.95 -30.59 2.10
C GLU A 908 32.78 -31.84 2.97
N ARG A 909 33.77 -32.75 2.98
CA ARG A 909 33.76 -33.90 3.89
C ARG A 909 33.88 -33.44 5.34
N ARG A 910 34.76 -32.49 5.62
CA ARG A 910 34.97 -31.94 6.96
C ARG A 910 33.79 -31.09 7.43
N LEU A 911 33.21 -30.27 6.56
CA LEU A 911 32.03 -29.46 6.84
C LEU A 911 30.82 -30.33 7.25
N ARG A 912 30.62 -31.48 6.59
CA ARG A 912 29.55 -32.42 6.94
C ARG A 912 29.69 -33.02 8.34
N GLU A 913 30.91 -33.19 8.85
CA GLU A 913 31.19 -33.71 10.20
C GLU A 913 30.93 -32.66 11.30
N LEU A 914 31.07 -31.36 10.97
CA LEU A 914 30.91 -30.23 11.90
C LEU A 914 29.45 -29.73 12.04
N GLN A 915 28.52 -30.21 11.22
CA GLN A 915 27.11 -29.79 11.26
C GLN A 915 26.33 -30.49 12.39
N SER A 916 25.61 -29.71 13.20
CA SER A 916 24.84 -30.20 14.37
C SER A 916 23.52 -30.93 14.05
N GLY A 917 23.04 -30.89 12.80
CA GLY A 917 21.80 -31.58 12.38
C GLY A 917 20.50 -31.05 13.01
N LEU A 918 20.56 -29.97 13.79
CA LEU A 918 19.40 -29.36 14.47
C LEU A 918 18.47 -28.65 13.48
N SER A 919 17.17 -28.94 13.54
CA SER A 919 16.16 -28.18 12.78
C SER A 919 16.00 -26.75 13.34
N ALA A 920 15.64 -25.81 12.47
CA ALA A 920 15.47 -24.39 12.83
C ALA A 920 14.47 -24.17 14.00
N ASN A 921 13.42 -24.99 14.09
CA ASN A 921 12.44 -24.93 15.17
C ASN A 921 12.99 -25.41 16.52
N LEU A 922 13.94 -26.35 16.51
CA LEU A 922 14.54 -26.88 17.73
C LEU A 922 15.60 -25.90 18.25
N LYS A 923 16.39 -25.35 17.32
CA LYS A 923 17.36 -24.28 17.56
C LYS A 923 16.76 -23.09 18.32
N SER A 924 15.56 -22.63 17.92
CA SER A 924 14.89 -21.50 18.59
C SER A 924 14.38 -21.81 20.00
N LYS A 925 14.33 -23.08 20.40
CA LYS A 925 13.81 -23.53 21.69
C LYS A 925 14.90 -23.94 22.67
N ILE A 926 16.17 -23.99 22.27
CA ILE A 926 17.28 -24.37 23.14
C ILE A 926 17.68 -23.18 24.02
N ARG A 927 17.85 -23.40 25.33
CA ARG A 927 18.24 -22.39 26.32
C ARG A 927 19.14 -22.97 27.40
N LEU A 928 19.82 -22.10 28.15
CA LEU A 928 20.62 -22.43 29.34
C LEU A 928 20.06 -21.76 30.59
N THR A 929 20.45 -22.24 31.77
CA THR A 929 20.15 -21.51 33.01
C THR A 929 20.94 -20.20 33.05
N SER A 930 20.47 -19.20 33.82
CA SER A 930 21.18 -17.93 33.91
C SER A 930 22.65 -18.11 34.33
N LYS A 931 22.94 -19.02 35.27
CA LYS A 931 24.31 -19.30 35.73
C LYS A 931 25.14 -19.96 34.63
N ASP A 932 24.61 -21.02 34.02
CA ASP A 932 25.32 -21.79 32.99
C ASP A 932 25.57 -20.94 31.75
N LEU A 933 24.63 -20.07 31.37
CA LEU A 933 24.77 -19.16 30.23
C LEU A 933 25.94 -18.18 30.45
N LYS A 934 26.09 -17.59 31.64
CA LYS A 934 27.22 -16.67 31.92
C LYS A 934 28.55 -17.38 31.81
N VAL A 935 28.64 -18.56 32.43
CA VAL A 935 29.86 -19.38 32.43
C VAL A 935 30.22 -19.81 31.01
N THR A 936 29.20 -20.20 30.21
CA THR A 936 29.38 -20.61 28.82
C THR A 936 29.87 -19.46 27.95
N VAL A 937 29.27 -18.26 28.07
CA VAL A 937 29.68 -17.07 27.29
C VAL A 937 31.08 -16.60 27.68
N ALA A 938 31.42 -16.60 28.97
CA ALA A 938 32.75 -16.21 29.44
C ALA A 938 33.85 -17.21 29.01
N LEU A 939 33.54 -18.50 28.99
CA LEU A 939 34.44 -19.52 28.45
C LEU A 939 34.62 -19.36 26.94
N ALA A 940 33.52 -19.17 26.21
CA ALA A 940 33.53 -18.97 24.78
C ALA A 940 34.34 -17.72 24.38
N SER A 941 34.22 -16.62 25.12
CA SER A 941 35.02 -15.41 24.85
C SER A 941 36.52 -15.65 25.04
N LYS A 942 36.92 -16.39 26.08
CA LYS A 942 38.33 -16.78 26.28
C LYS A 942 38.83 -17.72 25.17
N MET A 943 37.99 -18.64 24.71
CA MET A 943 38.31 -19.51 23.57
C MET A 943 38.53 -18.68 22.30
N LEU A 944 37.69 -17.69 22.02
CA LEU A 944 37.86 -16.79 20.87
C LEU A 944 39.13 -15.94 20.97
N GLU A 945 39.37 -15.32 22.13
CA GLU A 945 40.53 -14.45 22.36
C GLU A 945 41.85 -15.19 22.11
N HIS A 946 41.92 -16.47 22.47
CA HIS A 946 43.11 -17.29 22.22
C HIS A 946 43.20 -17.80 20.77
N TRP A 947 42.08 -18.22 20.18
CA TRP A 947 42.06 -18.92 18.89
C TRP A 947 42.06 -17.97 17.68
N TYR A 948 41.22 -16.92 17.69
CA TYR A 948 40.96 -16.10 16.50
C TYR A 948 42.17 -15.33 15.98
N PRO A 949 42.98 -14.65 16.82
CA PRO A 949 44.14 -13.90 16.34
C PRO A 949 45.14 -14.77 15.58
N GLN A 950 45.42 -15.98 16.09
CA GLN A 950 46.43 -16.88 15.52
C GLN A 950 45.90 -17.73 14.36
N HIS A 951 44.65 -18.18 14.43
CA HIS A 951 44.13 -19.19 13.50
C HIS A 951 43.26 -18.62 12.38
N VAL A 952 42.56 -17.50 12.61
CA VAL A 952 41.56 -16.95 11.69
C VAL A 952 42.02 -15.60 11.13
N ILE A 953 42.25 -14.60 12.00
CA ILE A 953 42.59 -13.22 11.59
C ILE A 953 43.90 -13.19 10.79
N GLN A 954 44.93 -13.92 11.22
CA GLN A 954 46.20 -14.03 10.48
C GLN A 954 46.04 -14.61 9.05
N LYS A 955 44.99 -15.40 8.80
CA LYS A 955 44.73 -16.04 7.51
C LYS A 955 43.74 -15.26 6.63
N LEU A 956 43.06 -14.25 7.19
CA LEU A 956 42.15 -13.38 6.43
C LEU A 956 42.94 -12.37 5.60
N SER A 957 42.41 -12.00 4.44
CA SER A 957 42.98 -10.97 3.56
C SER A 957 42.51 -9.55 3.89
N ILE A 958 41.88 -9.36 5.05
CA ILE A 958 41.17 -8.14 5.49
C ILE A 958 41.88 -7.60 6.74
N SER A 959 41.87 -6.27 6.94
CA SER A 959 42.43 -5.67 8.17
C SER A 959 41.60 -6.04 9.40
N GLU A 960 42.21 -6.03 10.58
CA GLU A 960 41.50 -6.33 11.83
C GLU A 960 40.34 -5.35 12.08
N GLU A 961 40.52 -4.06 11.75
CA GLU A 961 39.50 -3.02 11.89
C GLU A 961 38.29 -3.29 10.98
N GLU A 962 38.54 -3.66 9.72
CA GLU A 962 37.50 -3.98 8.73
C GLU A 962 36.76 -5.28 9.09
N PHE A 963 37.42 -6.24 9.76
CA PHE A 963 36.76 -7.43 10.32
C PHE A 963 35.74 -7.05 11.41
N TRP A 964 36.14 -6.23 12.40
CA TRP A 964 35.25 -5.80 13.48
C TRP A 964 34.08 -4.95 12.94
N GLU A 965 34.35 -4.05 11.97
CA GLU A 965 33.32 -3.24 11.30
C GLU A 965 32.31 -4.10 10.52
N SER A 966 32.77 -5.14 9.82
CA SER A 966 31.89 -6.07 9.09
C SER A 966 30.90 -6.83 9.99
N LYS A 967 31.23 -6.95 11.28
CA LYS A 967 30.39 -7.59 12.31
C LYS A 967 29.57 -6.58 13.13
N GLY A 968 29.73 -5.27 12.90
CA GLY A 968 29.05 -4.23 13.66
C GLY A 968 29.50 -4.13 15.12
N LEU A 969 30.71 -4.62 15.44
CA LEU A 969 31.24 -4.70 16.80
C LEU A 969 32.41 -3.72 16.99
N GLY A 970 32.66 -3.33 18.24
CA GLY A 970 33.88 -2.58 18.60
C GLY A 970 35.13 -3.47 18.52
N ILE A 971 36.29 -2.86 18.29
CA ILE A 971 37.58 -3.57 18.26
C ILE A 971 37.81 -4.29 19.60
N ASN A 972 38.20 -5.56 19.57
CA ASN A 972 38.44 -6.44 20.73
C ASN A 972 37.21 -6.80 21.59
N ASP A 973 35.98 -6.66 21.09
CA ASP A 973 34.78 -7.09 21.80
C ASP A 973 34.52 -8.60 21.64
N TRP A 974 35.39 -9.42 22.24
CA TRP A 974 35.30 -10.90 22.24
C TRP A 974 34.02 -11.46 22.86
N PRO A 975 33.47 -10.88 23.96
CA PRO A 975 32.19 -11.33 24.50
C PRO A 975 31.02 -11.11 23.54
N ALA A 976 30.95 -9.96 22.86
CA ALA A 976 29.90 -9.72 21.87
C ALA A 976 30.04 -10.64 20.65
N LEU A 977 31.27 -10.92 20.21
CA LEU A 977 31.52 -11.89 19.13
C LEU A 977 31.09 -13.31 19.53
N ALA A 978 31.33 -13.73 20.78
CA ALA A 978 30.85 -15.02 21.29
C ALA A 978 29.32 -15.11 21.29
N VAL A 979 28.64 -14.01 21.65
CA VAL A 979 27.18 -13.91 21.62
C VAL A 979 26.66 -14.06 20.19
N VAL A 980 27.25 -13.37 19.21
CA VAL A 980 26.89 -13.51 17.78
C VAL A 980 27.03 -14.96 17.31
N PHE A 981 28.09 -15.66 17.71
CA PHE A 981 28.27 -17.06 17.32
C PHE A 981 27.26 -18.00 17.98
N PHE A 982 26.90 -17.79 19.23
CA PHE A 982 25.82 -18.56 19.84
C PHE A 982 24.48 -18.31 19.16
N THR A 983 24.22 -17.09 18.67
CA THR A 983 23.00 -16.81 17.88
C THR A 983 23.01 -17.51 16.52
N ASP A 984 24.17 -17.66 15.90
CA ASP A 984 24.32 -18.39 14.63
C ASP A 984 24.17 -19.91 14.80
N ILE A 985 24.72 -20.47 15.89
CA ILE A 985 24.68 -21.92 16.18
C ILE A 985 23.25 -22.37 16.52
N PHE A 986 22.62 -21.65 17.46
CA PHE A 986 21.27 -21.92 17.95
C PHE A 986 20.29 -20.89 17.39
N SER A 987 20.05 -19.80 18.11
CA SER A 987 19.19 -18.70 17.68
C SER A 987 19.39 -17.49 18.60
N LEU A 988 18.77 -16.36 18.26
CA LEU A 988 18.68 -15.20 19.16
C LEU A 988 18.06 -15.55 20.52
N ASP A 989 17.14 -16.51 20.54
CA ASP A 989 16.42 -16.93 21.76
C ASP A 989 17.30 -17.74 22.72
N PHE A 990 18.46 -18.26 22.28
CA PHE A 990 19.40 -18.97 23.16
C PHE A 990 19.96 -18.09 24.27
N LEU A 991 20.08 -16.78 24.01
CA LEU A 991 20.57 -15.79 24.97
C LEU A 991 19.54 -15.44 26.06
N THR A 992 18.29 -15.89 25.88
CA THR A 992 17.28 -15.81 26.93
C THR A 992 17.62 -16.88 28.00
N PRO A 993 17.92 -16.52 29.25
CA PRO A 993 18.05 -17.52 30.29
C PRO A 993 16.70 -18.18 30.54
N LEU A 994 16.71 -19.46 30.89
CA LEU A 994 15.51 -20.15 31.38
C LEU A 994 15.03 -19.50 32.68
N ASP A 995 13.77 -19.08 32.70
CA ASP A 995 13.10 -18.63 33.92
C ASP A 995 12.65 -19.86 34.74
N ASP A 996 12.56 -19.72 36.06
CA ASP A 996 12.12 -20.83 36.94
C ASP A 996 10.66 -21.26 36.67
N THR A 997 9.88 -20.40 36.01
CA THR A 997 8.50 -20.66 35.60
C THR A 997 8.37 -21.35 34.24
N ASP A 998 9.45 -21.44 33.45
CA ASP A 998 9.42 -21.99 32.10
C ASP A 998 9.29 -23.52 32.10
N THR A 999 8.53 -24.04 31.14
CA THR A 999 8.49 -25.50 30.90
C THR A 999 9.74 -25.94 30.16
N LYS A 1000 10.62 -26.69 30.85
CA LYS A 1000 11.94 -27.08 30.35
C LYS A 1000 12.15 -28.58 30.23
N PHE A 1001 12.81 -29.00 29.16
CA PHE A 1001 13.13 -30.40 28.85
C PHE A 1001 14.63 -30.58 28.61
N LYS A 1002 15.29 -31.55 29.24
CA LYS A 1002 16.74 -31.75 29.03
C LYS A 1002 17.02 -32.44 27.69
N LEU A 1003 17.99 -31.90 26.94
CA LEU A 1003 18.56 -32.50 25.72
C LEU A 1003 19.77 -33.34 26.13
N GLU A 1004 19.65 -34.66 26.07
CA GLU A 1004 20.73 -35.57 26.44
C GLU A 1004 21.71 -35.79 25.26
N THR A 1005 22.96 -36.13 25.58
CA THR A 1005 23.95 -36.60 24.60
C THR A 1005 23.83 -38.10 24.39
N GLU A 1006 24.27 -38.59 23.23
CA GLU A 1006 24.48 -40.03 23.06
C GLU A 1006 25.59 -40.52 24.02
N HIS A 1007 25.38 -41.63 24.72
CA HIS A 1007 26.26 -42.13 25.79
C HIS A 1007 27.72 -42.42 25.35
N SER A 1008 28.01 -42.38 24.05
CA SER A 1008 29.34 -42.59 23.47
C SER A 1008 30.18 -41.31 23.31
N VAL A 1009 29.63 -40.12 23.59
CA VAL A 1009 30.33 -38.84 23.43
C VAL A 1009 31.06 -38.44 24.72
N ASP A 1010 32.37 -38.24 24.64
CA ASP A 1010 33.19 -37.77 25.77
C ASP A 1010 33.24 -36.23 25.80
N LEU A 1011 32.71 -35.63 26.86
CA LEU A 1011 32.71 -34.18 27.11
C LEU A 1011 33.58 -33.76 28.31
N SER A 1012 34.41 -34.67 28.82
CA SER A 1012 35.22 -34.48 30.04
C SER A 1012 36.17 -33.27 29.98
N ARG A 1013 36.66 -32.92 28.79
CA ARG A 1013 37.49 -31.71 28.57
C ARG A 1013 36.75 -30.43 28.95
N PHE A 1014 35.49 -30.29 28.53
CA PHE A 1014 34.69 -29.11 28.80
C PHE A 1014 34.20 -29.08 30.24
N SER A 1015 33.87 -30.24 30.82
CA SER A 1015 33.47 -30.32 32.23
C SER A 1015 34.59 -29.87 33.16
N ASN A 1016 35.84 -30.27 32.87
CA ASN A 1016 37.01 -29.83 33.64
C ASN A 1016 37.26 -28.31 33.49
N ALA A 1017 37.09 -27.75 32.28
CA ALA A 1017 37.23 -26.31 32.05
C ALA A 1017 36.16 -25.48 32.79
N ILE A 1018 34.93 -25.98 32.85
CA ILE A 1018 33.82 -25.35 33.59
C ILE A 1018 34.07 -25.42 35.10
N GLN A 1019 34.53 -26.56 35.62
CA GLN A 1019 34.86 -26.72 37.03
C GLN A 1019 35.96 -25.76 37.47
N ASN A 1020 37.02 -25.58 36.67
CA ASN A 1020 38.11 -24.66 36.98
C ASN A 1020 37.63 -23.20 37.12
N ILE A 1021 36.69 -22.76 36.28
CA ILE A 1021 36.14 -21.39 36.35
C ILE A 1021 35.17 -21.19 37.51
N ASN A 1022 34.47 -22.27 37.92
CA ASN A 1022 33.60 -22.24 39.09
C ASN A 1022 34.39 -22.14 40.40
N ILE A 1023 35.64 -22.64 40.44
CA ILE A 1023 36.50 -22.61 41.63
C ILE A 1023 37.13 -21.22 41.85
N ASP A 1024 37.48 -20.51 40.78
CA ASP A 1024 38.24 -19.24 40.86
C ASP A 1024 37.40 -18.00 41.24
N GLY A 1025 36.08 -18.10 41.39
CA GLY A 1025 35.22 -16.97 41.83
C GLY A 1025 35.14 -15.76 40.89
N GLN A 1026 35.94 -15.72 39.81
CA GLN A 1026 36.05 -14.63 38.83
C GLN A 1026 34.74 -14.36 38.05
N CYS A 1027 33.75 -15.25 38.13
CA CYS A 1027 32.47 -15.11 37.44
C CYS A 1027 31.62 -13.93 37.95
N SER A 1028 31.96 -13.36 39.12
CA SER A 1028 31.23 -12.22 39.71
C SER A 1028 31.75 -10.85 39.28
N GLU A 1029 32.96 -10.75 38.70
CA GLU A 1029 33.60 -9.46 38.33
C GLU A 1029 33.54 -9.15 36.82
N MET A 1030 33.38 -10.14 35.93
CA MET A 1030 33.16 -9.94 34.49
C MET A 1030 31.70 -9.54 34.15
N SER A 1031 31.06 -8.77 35.03
CA SER A 1031 29.65 -8.38 34.93
C SER A 1031 29.44 -7.20 33.98
N SER A 1032 29.65 -7.39 32.69
CA SER A 1032 28.79 -6.70 31.72
C SER A 1032 27.40 -7.35 31.79
N PRO A 1033 26.30 -6.59 31.83
CA PRO A 1033 24.97 -7.19 31.80
C PRO A 1033 24.85 -7.99 30.50
N LEU A 1034 24.83 -9.31 30.63
CA LEU A 1034 24.50 -10.20 29.52
C LEU A 1034 23.19 -9.69 28.92
N TYR A 1035 23.24 -9.39 27.63
CA TYR A 1035 22.13 -9.00 26.77
C TYR A 1035 20.87 -9.74 27.18
N SER A 1036 20.04 -9.10 28.01
CA SER A 1036 18.77 -9.68 28.39
C SER A 1036 17.93 -9.66 27.14
N SER A 1037 17.76 -10.83 26.56
CA SER A 1037 16.87 -11.09 25.46
C SER A 1037 15.54 -10.34 25.60
N ARG A 1038 15.08 -9.83 24.46
CA ARG A 1038 13.78 -9.21 24.23
C ARG A 1038 12.68 -9.98 24.97
N GLY A 1039 12.27 -9.50 26.15
CA GLY A 1039 11.01 -9.92 26.75
C GLY A 1039 9.85 -9.54 25.82
N ASN A 1040 8.63 -9.97 26.13
CA ASN A 1040 7.39 -9.62 25.41
C ASN A 1040 7.13 -8.10 25.23
N ILE A 1041 8.00 -7.24 25.74
CA ILE A 1041 7.97 -5.79 25.66
C ILE A 1041 8.50 -5.35 24.28
N GLN A 1042 7.59 -5.08 23.33
CA GLN A 1042 7.94 -4.62 21.98
C GLN A 1042 8.23 -3.11 21.95
N ILE A 1043 9.47 -2.73 22.27
CA ILE A 1043 9.90 -1.33 22.13
C ILE A 1043 10.34 -1.05 20.71
N GLN A 1044 9.70 -0.04 20.11
CA GLN A 1044 9.93 0.33 18.72
C GLN A 1044 11.06 1.36 18.61
N SER A 1045 11.83 1.29 17.52
CA SER A 1045 12.84 2.31 17.22
C SER A 1045 12.17 3.67 17.02
N PRO A 1046 12.71 4.78 17.57
CA PRO A 1046 12.13 6.09 17.34
C PRO A 1046 12.27 6.49 15.88
N TYR A 1047 11.21 7.08 15.31
CA TYR A 1047 11.19 7.56 13.94
C TYR A 1047 10.29 8.79 13.82
N LEU A 1048 10.76 9.80 13.09
CA LEU A 1048 10.00 11.00 12.76
C LEU A 1048 9.90 11.15 11.24
N GLU A 1049 8.67 11.21 10.72
CA GLU A 1049 8.45 11.40 9.30
C GLU A 1049 8.94 12.77 8.82
N ILE A 1050 9.66 12.79 7.69
CA ILE A 1050 10.16 14.02 7.05
C ILE A 1050 9.02 14.99 6.70
N SER A 1051 7.82 14.47 6.40
CA SER A 1051 6.62 15.28 6.16
C SER A 1051 6.20 16.13 7.36
N ALA A 1052 6.58 15.76 8.59
CA ALA A 1052 6.26 16.54 9.79
C ALA A 1052 6.87 17.96 9.76
N PHE A 1053 7.91 18.19 8.97
CA PHE A 1053 8.53 19.50 8.81
C PHE A 1053 7.85 20.37 7.74
N ASN A 1054 7.05 19.77 6.86
CA ASN A 1054 6.45 20.47 5.72
C ASN A 1054 4.96 20.76 5.99
N PRO A 1055 4.55 22.04 6.16
CA PRO A 1055 3.16 22.39 6.41
C PRO A 1055 2.24 22.18 5.19
N ARG A 1056 2.80 22.09 3.97
CA ARG A 1056 2.06 21.74 2.74
C ARG A 1056 1.93 20.23 2.53
N SER A 1057 2.61 19.41 3.34
CA SER A 1057 2.51 17.97 3.19
C SER A 1057 1.08 17.54 3.52
N LYS A 1058 0.43 16.92 2.53
CA LYS A 1058 -0.78 16.15 2.79
C LYS A 1058 -0.28 14.86 3.42
N LEU A 1059 -0.12 14.82 4.76
CA LEU A 1059 0.06 13.54 5.44
C LEU A 1059 -1.13 12.68 5.00
N LEU A 1060 -0.85 11.60 4.27
CA LEU A 1060 -1.91 10.75 3.73
C LEU A 1060 -2.78 10.35 4.91
N HIS A 1061 -4.05 10.74 4.85
CA HIS A 1061 -5.11 10.36 5.77
C HIS A 1061 -5.46 8.86 5.64
N CYS A 1062 -4.45 8.01 5.46
CA CYS A 1062 -4.51 6.59 5.22
C CYS A 1062 -3.78 5.90 6.36
N LYS A 1063 -4.52 5.50 7.41
CA LYS A 1063 -4.26 4.27 8.20
C LYS A 1063 -5.31 3.97 9.27
N PHE A 1064 -6.18 4.92 9.68
CA PHE A 1064 -7.20 4.63 10.70
C PHE A 1064 -8.39 3.78 10.22
N LYS A 1065 -8.75 3.80 8.92
CA LYS A 1065 -9.98 3.13 8.42
C LYS A 1065 -9.85 1.62 8.16
N LYS A 1066 -8.65 1.02 8.32
CA LYS A 1066 -8.40 -0.41 8.11
C LYS A 1066 -8.14 -1.20 9.40
N LEU A 1067 -8.07 -0.52 10.54
CA LEU A 1067 -7.76 -1.13 11.85
C LEU A 1067 -9.01 -1.58 12.64
N GLU A 1068 -10.22 -1.41 12.09
CA GLU A 1068 -11.46 -1.83 12.78
C GLU A 1068 -11.68 -3.35 12.78
N ASN A 1069 -11.00 -4.11 11.91
CA ASN A 1069 -11.15 -5.58 11.82
C ASN A 1069 -10.12 -6.38 12.64
N ALA A 1070 -9.23 -5.73 13.39
CA ALA A 1070 -8.17 -6.37 14.16
C ALA A 1070 -8.23 -6.02 15.66
N CYS A 1071 -9.42 -5.72 16.17
CA CYS A 1071 -9.62 -5.44 17.59
C CYS A 1071 -9.62 -6.76 18.38
N ASN A 1072 -8.43 -7.32 18.61
CA ASN A 1072 -8.14 -8.35 19.63
C ASN A 1072 -6.64 -8.47 19.98
N SER A 1073 -5.77 -7.57 19.51
CA SER A 1073 -4.38 -7.45 20.00
C SER A 1073 -4.09 -5.96 20.17
N ILE A 1074 -4.19 -5.45 21.40
CA ILE A 1074 -3.77 -4.09 21.70
C ILE A 1074 -2.26 -4.17 21.97
N THR A 1075 -1.47 -4.00 20.92
CA THR A 1075 -0.04 -3.70 20.99
C THR A 1075 0.28 -2.71 19.87
N TYR A 1076 0.94 -1.64 20.29
CA TYR A 1076 1.46 -0.48 19.56
C TYR A 1076 1.62 -0.68 18.05
N THR A 1077 0.70 -0.11 17.27
CA THR A 1077 0.93 0.04 15.83
C THR A 1077 0.28 1.33 15.37
N MET A 1078 0.97 2.46 15.57
CA MET A 1078 0.91 3.62 14.69
C MET A 1078 2.24 4.39 14.75
N LEU A 1079 2.72 4.76 13.57
CA LEU A 1079 4.01 5.39 13.20
C LEU A 1079 5.25 4.51 13.00
N LEU A 1080 5.17 3.18 13.08
CA LEU A 1080 6.27 2.29 12.67
C LEU A 1080 5.83 1.16 11.73
N GLY A 1081 6.75 0.77 10.85
CA GLY A 1081 6.53 0.02 9.61
C GLY A 1081 5.96 -1.40 9.77
N GLY A 1082 5.19 -1.81 8.77
CA GLY A 1082 4.73 -3.19 8.57
C GLY A 1082 4.48 -3.44 7.08
N ARG A 1083 5.07 -4.52 6.56
CA ARG A 1083 5.12 -4.98 5.16
C ARG A 1083 3.85 -4.74 4.32
N PHE A 1084 4.01 -4.10 3.15
CA PHE A 1084 3.00 -4.09 2.08
C PHE A 1084 3.45 -4.99 0.92
N LYS A 1085 2.64 -6.00 0.60
CA LYS A 1085 2.67 -6.73 -0.66
C LYS A 1085 2.30 -5.77 -1.79
N THR A 1086 3.21 -5.51 -2.72
CA THR A 1086 3.01 -4.68 -3.92
C THR A 1086 2.28 -5.48 -5.01
N GLY A 1087 0.97 -5.66 -4.84
CA GLY A 1087 0.07 -6.01 -5.93
C GLY A 1087 -0.29 -4.76 -6.73
N THR A 1088 0.27 -4.61 -7.93
CA THR A 1088 0.02 -3.52 -8.88
C THR A 1088 -1.47 -3.37 -9.23
N ARG A 1089 -2.10 -2.28 -8.78
CA ARG A 1089 -3.24 -1.63 -9.45
C ARG A 1089 -3.11 -0.11 -9.31
N ARG A 1090 -2.67 0.56 -10.38
CA ARG A 1090 -2.73 2.02 -10.54
C ARG A 1090 -4.20 2.45 -10.56
N HIS A 1091 -4.66 3.12 -9.52
CA HIS A 1091 -5.82 4.01 -9.60
C HIS A 1091 -5.31 5.44 -9.83
N LYS A 1092 -5.66 6.02 -10.98
CA LYS A 1092 -5.55 7.46 -11.27
C LYS A 1092 -6.31 8.21 -10.17
N ALA A 1093 -5.60 8.96 -9.32
CA ALA A 1093 -6.19 9.84 -8.32
C ALA A 1093 -6.50 11.19 -8.96
N TYR A 1094 -7.64 11.28 -9.65
CA TYR A 1094 -8.36 12.56 -9.75
C TYR A 1094 -9.28 12.68 -8.53
N LEU A 1095 -9.44 13.93 -8.07
CA LEU A 1095 -10.28 14.38 -6.95
C LEU A 1095 -11.51 13.50 -6.69
N GLY A 1096 -11.40 12.59 -5.72
CA GLY A 1096 -12.52 11.87 -5.13
C GLY A 1096 -12.91 12.55 -3.84
N THR A 1097 -13.95 13.38 -3.91
CA THR A 1097 -14.65 13.93 -2.76
C THR A 1097 -15.04 12.81 -1.78
N ASN A 1098 -14.98 13.09 -0.48
CA ASN A 1098 -15.43 12.21 0.61
C ASN A 1098 -16.96 11.98 0.58
N SER A 1099 -17.45 11.29 -0.46
CA SER A 1099 -18.84 10.81 -0.60
C SER A 1099 -18.93 9.28 -0.69
N VAL A 1100 -17.81 8.56 -0.54
CA VAL A 1100 -17.73 7.10 -0.71
C VAL A 1100 -18.27 6.30 0.50
N SER A 1101 -18.74 6.95 1.57
CA SER A 1101 -19.47 6.23 2.64
C SER A 1101 -20.85 5.73 2.18
N SER A 1102 -21.41 6.28 1.10
CA SER A 1102 -22.73 5.86 0.59
C SER A 1102 -22.65 4.60 -0.30
N GLN A 1103 -21.59 4.44 -1.11
CA GLN A 1103 -21.49 3.31 -2.04
C GLN A 1103 -21.11 1.97 -1.39
N LYS A 1104 -20.29 1.96 -0.33
CA LYS A 1104 -19.92 0.71 0.38
C LYS A 1104 -21.10 0.05 1.12
N ASN A 1105 -22.16 0.78 1.42
CA ASN A 1105 -23.32 0.25 2.15
C ASN A 1105 -24.31 -0.54 1.28
N LYS A 1106 -24.20 -0.49 -0.06
CA LYS A 1106 -25.11 -1.23 -0.95
C LYS A 1106 -24.95 -2.76 -0.86
N SER A 1107 -23.75 -3.27 -0.54
CA SER A 1107 -23.50 -4.72 -0.45
C SER A 1107 -24.01 -5.36 0.86
N ARG A 1108 -24.27 -4.58 1.91
CA ARG A 1108 -24.68 -5.08 3.23
C ARG A 1108 -25.70 -4.14 3.91
N PRO A 1109 -26.89 -3.94 3.34
CA PRO A 1109 -27.91 -3.01 3.89
C PRO A 1109 -28.40 -3.42 5.29
N TRP A 1110 -28.25 -4.69 5.67
CA TRP A 1110 -28.59 -5.19 7.01
C TRP A 1110 -27.58 -4.80 8.10
N LYS A 1111 -26.37 -4.35 7.74
CA LYS A 1111 -25.40 -3.83 8.70
C LYS A 1111 -25.65 -2.34 8.87
N ARG A 1112 -25.97 -1.93 10.10
CA ARG A 1112 -26.11 -0.51 10.45
C ARG A 1112 -24.77 0.20 10.17
N PRO A 1113 -24.75 1.35 9.48
CA PRO A 1113 -23.54 2.11 9.27
C PRO A 1113 -22.96 2.53 10.63
N GLN A 1114 -21.74 2.12 10.92
CA GLN A 1114 -21.01 2.60 12.10
C GLN A 1114 -20.45 3.99 11.78
N GLN A 1115 -20.71 4.95 12.67
CA GLN A 1115 -19.98 6.21 12.70
C GLN A 1115 -18.79 6.01 13.64
N PRO A 1116 -17.59 5.74 13.12
CA PRO A 1116 -16.41 5.67 13.98
C PRO A 1116 -16.15 7.05 14.58
N TYR A 1117 -15.49 7.09 15.74
CA TYR A 1117 -14.98 8.34 16.31
C TYR A 1117 -14.11 9.02 15.26
N MET A 1118 -14.56 10.17 14.77
CA MET A 1118 -13.84 10.96 13.77
C MET A 1118 -12.79 11.81 14.49
N ALA A 1119 -11.72 11.19 14.97
CA ALA A 1119 -10.50 11.94 15.32
C ALA A 1119 -10.06 12.85 14.16
N ASP A 1120 -10.40 12.46 12.94
CA ASP A 1120 -10.30 13.14 11.65
C ASP A 1120 -10.85 14.58 11.61
N LYS A 1121 -11.64 15.03 12.61
CA LYS A 1121 -12.03 16.45 12.71
C LYS A 1121 -10.81 17.36 12.96
N LEU A 1122 -9.82 16.89 13.71
CA LEU A 1122 -8.55 17.58 13.87
C LEU A 1122 -7.68 17.28 12.65
N CYS A 1123 -7.54 18.25 11.76
CA CYS A 1123 -6.69 18.10 10.57
C CYS A 1123 -5.23 18.27 10.97
N ILE A 1124 -4.40 17.27 10.64
CA ILE A 1124 -2.95 17.27 10.89
C ILE A 1124 -2.23 17.09 9.54
N PRO A 1125 -1.45 18.09 9.07
CA PRO A 1125 -1.27 19.42 9.63
C PRO A 1125 -2.56 20.27 9.55
N LEU A 1126 -2.59 21.37 10.32
CA LEU A 1126 -3.71 22.33 10.32
C LEU A 1126 -3.95 22.91 8.91
N PRO A 1127 -5.20 23.19 8.51
CA PRO A 1127 -5.54 23.61 7.17
C PRO A 1127 -5.28 25.12 6.97
N VAL A 1128 -4.04 25.55 7.18
CA VAL A 1128 -3.61 26.94 7.00
C VAL A 1128 -3.48 27.23 5.49
N PRO A 1129 -4.12 28.29 4.96
CA PRO A 1129 -4.01 28.65 3.55
C PRO A 1129 -2.61 29.19 3.19
N HIS A 1130 -2.25 29.11 1.91
CA HIS A 1130 -0.99 29.67 1.43
C HIS A 1130 -0.90 31.19 1.69
N PRO A 1131 0.27 31.77 2.03
CA PRO A 1131 0.42 33.19 2.32
C PRO A 1131 -0.11 34.15 1.23
N ALA A 1132 -0.01 33.78 -0.04
CA ALA A 1132 -0.60 34.53 -1.15
C ALA A 1132 -2.14 34.63 -1.06
N HIS A 1133 -2.81 33.58 -0.56
CA HIS A 1133 -4.26 33.59 -0.33
C HIS A 1133 -4.61 34.45 0.90
N ILE A 1134 -3.78 34.40 1.95
CA ILE A 1134 -3.93 35.25 3.15
C ILE A 1134 -3.86 36.73 2.77
N ALA A 1135 -2.86 37.11 1.97
CA ALA A 1135 -2.68 38.47 1.47
C ALA A 1135 -3.95 39.00 0.77
N LEU A 1136 -4.55 38.19 -0.11
CA LEU A 1136 -5.77 38.58 -0.82
C LEU A 1136 -7.01 38.63 0.09
N ILE A 1137 -7.09 37.75 1.10
CA ILE A 1137 -8.17 37.80 2.11
C ILE A 1137 -8.07 39.09 2.92
N ILE A 1138 -6.87 39.46 3.37
CA ILE A 1138 -6.62 40.72 4.09
C ILE A 1138 -7.03 41.91 3.22
N TYR A 1139 -6.58 41.93 1.97
CA TYR A 1139 -6.96 43.00 1.04
C TYR A 1139 -8.47 43.12 0.83
N ASN A 1140 -9.16 42.01 0.61
CA ASN A 1140 -10.62 42.01 0.40
C ASN A 1140 -11.39 42.43 1.66
N ARG A 1141 -10.81 42.24 2.86
CA ARG A 1141 -11.38 42.74 4.12
C ARG A 1141 -11.25 44.25 4.24
N ASP A 1142 -10.10 44.79 3.83
CA ASP A 1142 -9.72 46.19 4.11
C ASP A 1142 -10.02 47.14 2.93
N SER A 1143 -10.41 46.63 1.75
CA SER A 1143 -10.69 47.42 0.54
C SER A 1143 -12.17 47.49 0.17
N GLU A 1144 -12.60 48.63 -0.36
CA GLU A 1144 -13.96 48.87 -0.88
C GLU A 1144 -14.24 48.16 -2.22
N SER A 1145 -13.21 47.64 -2.89
CA SER A 1145 -13.29 46.97 -4.20
C SER A 1145 -12.74 45.53 -4.16
N PRO A 1146 -13.50 44.60 -3.54
CA PRO A 1146 -13.04 43.22 -3.33
C PRO A 1146 -12.89 42.46 -4.65
N ILE A 1147 -11.86 41.61 -4.72
CA ILE A 1147 -11.63 40.68 -5.84
C ILE A 1147 -12.53 39.46 -5.65
N THR A 1148 -13.24 39.04 -6.71
CA THR A 1148 -14.12 37.86 -6.69
C THR A 1148 -13.31 36.56 -6.62
N LEU A 1149 -13.35 35.93 -5.45
CA LEU A 1149 -12.56 34.72 -5.13
C LEU A 1149 -13.11 33.42 -5.76
N GLU A 1150 -14.32 33.46 -6.34
CA GLU A 1150 -15.03 32.26 -6.84
C GLU A 1150 -14.79 31.96 -8.33
N SER A 1151 -14.04 32.80 -9.06
CA SER A 1151 -13.80 32.56 -10.49
C SER A 1151 -12.76 31.46 -10.74
N GLU A 1152 -12.98 30.60 -11.75
CA GLU A 1152 -12.02 29.54 -12.10
C GLU A 1152 -10.64 30.10 -12.49
N ASN A 1153 -10.64 31.27 -13.15
CA ASN A 1153 -9.44 32.00 -13.52
C ASN A 1153 -8.64 32.44 -12.28
N TYR A 1154 -9.32 32.87 -11.22
CA TYR A 1154 -8.69 33.22 -9.94
C TYR A 1154 -7.97 32.03 -9.30
N ILE A 1155 -8.63 30.87 -9.26
CA ILE A 1155 -8.06 29.63 -8.72
C ILE A 1155 -6.84 29.19 -9.55
N GLY A 1156 -6.91 29.33 -10.88
CA GLY A 1156 -5.79 29.07 -11.79
C GLY A 1156 -4.59 29.98 -11.52
N ILE A 1157 -4.81 31.29 -11.38
CA ILE A 1157 -3.76 32.29 -11.08
C ILE A 1157 -3.10 32.00 -9.72
N LEU A 1158 -3.91 31.70 -8.70
CA LEU A 1158 -3.40 31.37 -7.37
C LEU A 1158 -2.54 30.10 -7.36
N ARG A 1159 -3.00 29.03 -8.01
CA ARG A 1159 -2.21 27.79 -8.12
C ARG A 1159 -0.86 28.06 -8.80
N ALA A 1160 -0.88 28.90 -9.83
CA ALA A 1160 0.34 29.30 -10.53
C ALA A 1160 1.27 30.20 -9.68
N LEU A 1161 0.75 30.92 -8.67
CA LEU A 1161 1.54 31.63 -7.65
C LEU A 1161 2.10 30.67 -6.58
N GLU A 1162 1.37 29.61 -6.22
CA GLU A 1162 1.77 28.59 -5.24
C GLU A 1162 2.85 27.63 -5.75
N ASP A 1163 2.89 27.37 -7.06
CA ASP A 1163 3.77 26.37 -7.69
C ASP A 1163 5.13 26.94 -8.14
N ARG A 1164 5.36 28.25 -7.99
CA ARG A 1164 6.59 28.93 -8.43
C ARG A 1164 7.84 28.36 -7.75
N THR A 1165 8.92 28.22 -8.52
CA THR A 1165 10.28 27.88 -8.08
C THR A 1165 11.23 29.00 -8.50
N SER A 1166 12.20 29.38 -7.65
CA SER A 1166 13.16 30.46 -7.95
C SER A 1166 14.25 30.13 -8.98
N ASP A 1167 14.33 28.91 -9.51
CA ASP A 1167 15.32 28.52 -10.52
C ASP A 1167 14.81 28.83 -11.95
N PRO A 1168 15.32 29.87 -12.66
CA PRO A 1168 15.06 30.07 -14.08
C PRO A 1168 15.83 29.09 -14.99
N LEU A 1169 16.73 28.25 -14.44
CA LEU A 1169 17.59 27.34 -15.21
C LEU A 1169 17.14 25.87 -15.24
N SER A 1170 16.20 25.44 -14.41
CA SER A 1170 15.69 24.06 -14.48
C SER A 1170 14.53 23.98 -15.48
N THR A 1171 14.85 24.16 -16.76
CA THR A 1171 13.94 23.79 -17.85
C THR A 1171 14.32 22.38 -18.27
N ASP A 1172 13.44 21.40 -18.07
CA ASP A 1172 13.45 20.17 -18.87
C ASP A 1172 13.14 20.58 -20.31
N TYR A 1173 14.19 20.97 -21.02
CA TYR A 1173 14.18 21.26 -22.44
C TYR A 1173 14.04 19.92 -23.16
N ILE A 1174 12.81 19.53 -23.52
CA ILE A 1174 12.62 18.53 -24.57
C ILE A 1174 13.01 19.25 -25.87
N PRO A 1175 14.10 18.86 -26.55
CA PRO A 1175 14.47 19.50 -27.79
C PRO A 1175 13.43 19.09 -28.84
N ALA A 1176 12.61 20.05 -29.26
CA ALA A 1176 11.94 19.96 -30.54
C ALA A 1176 13.05 19.99 -31.61
N SER A 1177 13.31 18.82 -32.19
CA SER A 1177 14.23 18.66 -33.31
C SER A 1177 13.86 19.61 -34.44
N SER A 1178 14.84 20.42 -34.82
CA SER A 1178 14.89 21.22 -36.03
C SER A 1178 14.47 20.41 -37.26
N PHE A 1179 13.51 20.91 -38.03
CA PHE A 1179 13.29 20.46 -39.39
C PHE A 1179 13.63 21.64 -40.31
N ASP A 1180 14.78 21.51 -40.97
CA ASP A 1180 15.23 22.42 -42.01
C ASP A 1180 14.79 21.85 -43.37
N SER A 1181 14.07 22.69 -44.10
CA SER A 1181 14.06 22.91 -45.55
C SER A 1181 14.14 21.74 -46.56
N ALA A 1182 13.01 21.62 -47.30
CA ALA A 1182 12.86 21.41 -48.75
C ALA A 1182 13.61 20.26 -49.46
N ASP A 1183 12.87 19.31 -50.07
CA ASP A 1183 12.54 19.43 -51.51
C ASP A 1183 11.50 18.39 -52.03
N SER A 1184 10.65 18.87 -52.93
CA SER A 1184 10.10 18.21 -54.13
C SER A 1184 9.15 16.98 -54.10
N ARG A 1185 7.89 17.31 -54.50
CA ARG A 1185 7.01 16.62 -55.48
C ARG A 1185 6.09 15.45 -55.06
N SER A 1186 4.82 15.85 -54.93
CA SER A 1186 3.63 15.39 -55.67
C SER A 1186 2.85 14.13 -55.24
N SER A 1187 1.61 14.43 -54.83
CA SER A 1187 0.32 13.84 -55.23
C SER A 1187 -0.33 12.74 -54.36
N LEU A 1188 -1.61 13.01 -54.05
CA LEU A 1188 -2.69 12.11 -53.59
C LEU A 1188 -2.57 11.73 -52.08
N THR A 1189 -3.54 11.91 -51.18
CA THR A 1189 -4.99 12.15 -51.23
C THR A 1189 -5.42 12.87 -49.95
N SER A 1190 -6.47 13.69 -50.07
CA SER A 1190 -7.15 14.42 -49.02
C SER A 1190 -7.88 13.53 -48.01
N GLU A 1191 -7.64 13.72 -46.72
CA GLU A 1191 -8.64 13.55 -45.67
C GLU A 1191 -8.58 14.73 -44.70
N SER A 1192 -9.76 15.30 -44.47
CA SER A 1192 -10.02 16.58 -43.82
C SER A 1192 -9.99 16.47 -42.30
N VAL A 1193 -9.25 17.40 -41.69
CA VAL A 1193 -9.30 17.73 -40.27
C VAL A 1193 -10.62 18.46 -39.98
N GLU A 1194 -11.45 17.88 -39.10
CA GLU A 1194 -12.61 18.54 -38.50
C GLU A 1194 -12.18 19.40 -37.29
N PRO A 1195 -12.85 20.55 -37.04
CA PRO A 1195 -12.56 21.44 -35.92
C PRO A 1195 -13.17 20.93 -34.60
N GLU A 1196 -12.39 21.05 -33.51
CA GLU A 1196 -12.83 20.74 -32.13
C GLU A 1196 -13.96 21.68 -31.67
N GLU A 1197 -15.17 21.13 -31.55
CA GLU A 1197 -16.27 21.73 -30.80
C GLU A 1197 -16.15 21.44 -29.30
N GLN A 1198 -16.54 22.44 -28.51
CA GLN A 1198 -16.61 22.44 -27.06
C GLN A 1198 -17.57 21.35 -26.55
N ASN A 1199 -17.03 20.34 -25.86
CA ASN A 1199 -17.82 19.25 -25.31
C ASN A 1199 -18.66 19.68 -24.09
N VAL A 1200 -19.95 19.91 -24.36
CA VAL A 1200 -21.06 19.65 -23.43
C VAL A 1200 -21.17 18.14 -23.24
N ASN A 1201 -21.21 17.68 -21.99
CA ASN A 1201 -21.28 16.25 -21.62
C ASN A 1201 -22.46 15.51 -22.29
N VAL A 1202 -22.17 14.73 -23.33
CA VAL A 1202 -23.04 13.66 -23.85
C VAL A 1202 -22.25 12.36 -23.78
N TYR A 1203 -22.72 11.41 -22.96
CA TYR A 1203 -22.14 10.08 -22.84
C TYR A 1203 -22.49 9.24 -24.09
N ASN A 1204 -21.49 8.77 -24.84
CA ASN A 1204 -21.61 7.67 -25.80
C ASN A 1204 -20.69 6.50 -25.40
N TRP A 1205 -21.20 5.28 -25.58
CA TRP A 1205 -20.58 3.99 -25.22
C TRP A 1205 -19.64 3.45 -26.32
N GLN A 1206 -18.64 2.64 -25.91
CA GLN A 1206 -17.75 1.77 -26.71
C GLN A 1206 -16.78 2.54 -27.65
N ARG A 1207 -15.46 2.30 -27.74
CA ARG A 1207 -14.67 1.06 -27.82
C ARG A 1207 -13.17 1.42 -27.76
N ASP A 1208 -12.39 0.58 -27.09
CA ASP A 1208 -10.92 0.34 -27.13
C ASP A 1208 -9.93 1.41 -27.62
N ASP A 1209 -8.97 1.77 -26.75
CA ASP A 1209 -7.61 2.06 -27.21
C ASP A 1209 -6.55 1.45 -26.26
N TRP A 1210 -5.88 0.46 -26.82
CA TRP A 1210 -4.71 -0.26 -26.35
C TRP A 1210 -3.53 0.28 -27.14
N MET A 1211 -2.37 0.42 -26.48
CA MET A 1211 -1.08 0.92 -26.99
C MET A 1211 -0.79 2.41 -26.75
N LEU A 1212 -0.05 2.66 -25.67
CA LEU A 1212 1.19 3.45 -25.64
C LEU A 1212 1.71 3.46 -24.19
N ARG A 1213 2.68 2.59 -23.91
CA ARG A 1213 3.35 2.45 -22.61
C ARG A 1213 4.86 2.62 -22.83
N ALA A 1214 5.40 3.78 -22.46
CA ALA A 1214 6.82 4.12 -22.34
C ALA A 1214 6.89 5.48 -21.61
N ARG A 1215 7.80 5.83 -20.69
CA ARG A 1215 9.00 5.25 -20.04
C ARG A 1215 9.04 5.94 -18.66
N GLN A 1216 9.24 5.19 -17.57
CA GLN A 1216 9.50 5.78 -16.25
C GLN A 1216 11.01 5.74 -15.98
N THR A 1217 11.61 6.89 -15.72
CA THR A 1217 12.94 7.00 -15.13
C THR A 1217 12.82 6.74 -13.63
N GLY A 1218 13.61 5.78 -13.14
CA GLY A 1218 13.52 5.23 -11.80
C GLY A 1218 14.31 6.04 -10.77
N ALA A 1219 13.70 6.26 -9.61
CA ALA A 1219 14.43 6.40 -8.36
C ALA A 1219 14.52 5.01 -7.73
N VAL A 1220 15.68 4.37 -7.87
CA VAL A 1220 16.01 3.12 -7.17
C VAL A 1220 16.29 3.49 -5.72
N ARG A 1221 15.40 3.09 -4.82
CA ARG A 1221 15.64 3.19 -3.37
C ARG A 1221 16.41 1.95 -2.97
N VAL A 1222 17.71 2.11 -2.69
CA VAL A 1222 18.53 1.08 -2.08
C VAL A 1222 18.21 1.08 -0.59
N GLU A 1223 17.32 0.17 -0.17
CA GLU A 1223 17.20 -0.17 1.24
C GLU A 1223 18.38 -1.09 1.58
N LEU A 1224 19.42 -0.51 2.17
CA LEU A 1224 20.47 -1.29 2.83
C LEU A 1224 19.82 -1.98 4.03
N ALA A 1225 19.56 -3.28 3.90
CA ALA A 1225 19.25 -4.13 5.04
C ALA A 1225 20.47 -4.14 5.99
N SER A 1226 20.19 -4.19 7.30
CA SER A 1226 21.20 -4.54 8.30
C SER A 1226 21.85 -5.88 7.90
N PRO A 1227 23.18 -6.06 8.06
CA PRO A 1227 23.86 -7.34 7.80
C PRO A 1227 23.29 -8.53 8.62
N GLU A 1228 22.49 -8.25 9.65
CA GLU A 1228 21.92 -9.24 10.57
C GLU A 1228 20.72 -10.02 10.01
N ASP A 1229 20.12 -9.60 8.89
CA ASP A 1229 18.92 -10.25 8.32
C ASP A 1229 19.23 -11.25 7.17
N ILE A 1230 20.50 -11.60 6.96
CA ILE A 1230 20.95 -12.54 5.92
C ILE A 1230 21.40 -13.84 6.59
N SER A 1231 20.51 -14.83 6.69
CA SER A 1231 20.91 -16.20 7.00
C SER A 1231 21.29 -16.92 5.71
N LEU A 1232 22.56 -17.25 5.56
CA LEU A 1232 23.06 -18.14 4.49
C LEU A 1232 22.71 -19.58 4.87
N ASP A 1233 21.78 -20.18 4.13
CA ASP A 1233 21.49 -21.61 4.23
C ASP A 1233 22.66 -22.39 3.61
N SER A 1234 23.36 -23.19 4.40
CA SER A 1234 24.68 -23.78 4.05
C SER A 1234 24.60 -24.95 3.06
N GLU A 1235 23.40 -25.28 2.54
CA GLU A 1235 23.17 -26.44 1.68
C GLU A 1235 22.71 -26.11 0.24
N SER A 1236 22.67 -24.84 -0.19
CA SER A 1236 22.33 -24.55 -1.59
C SER A 1236 23.02 -23.31 -2.15
N THR A 1237 23.48 -23.38 -3.40
CA THR A 1237 23.94 -22.23 -4.20
C THR A 1237 22.80 -21.27 -4.60
N ARG A 1238 21.75 -21.16 -3.76
CA ARG A 1238 20.60 -20.29 -3.94
C ARG A 1238 20.42 -19.39 -2.74
N VAL A 1239 20.46 -18.08 -2.98
CA VAL A 1239 19.99 -17.06 -2.03
C VAL A 1239 18.47 -17.14 -1.98
N VAL A 1240 17.91 -17.63 -0.87
CA VAL A 1240 16.45 -17.70 -0.66
C VAL A 1240 16.02 -16.50 0.18
N PHE A 1241 15.34 -15.54 -0.45
CA PHE A 1241 14.59 -14.51 0.27
C PHE A 1241 13.32 -15.15 0.87
N GLY A 1242 13.10 -14.98 2.16
CA GLY A 1242 11.97 -15.56 2.88
C GLY A 1242 10.59 -15.13 2.34
N THR A 1243 9.92 -16.06 1.65
CA THR A 1243 8.46 -16.16 1.38
C THR A 1243 7.75 -14.94 0.79
N LEU A 1244 7.91 -14.71 -0.52
CA LEU A 1244 6.83 -14.46 -1.51
C LEU A 1244 7.46 -14.29 -2.89
N GLY A 1245 7.24 -15.27 -3.77
CA GLY A 1245 7.91 -15.37 -5.05
C GLY A 1245 7.59 -14.24 -6.03
N THR A 1246 8.66 -13.65 -6.56
CA THR A 1246 8.85 -13.39 -7.99
C THR A 1246 10.34 -13.61 -8.26
N THR A 1247 10.63 -14.50 -9.21
CA THR A 1247 11.95 -14.75 -9.78
C THR A 1247 12.52 -13.48 -10.40
N VAL A 1248 13.83 -13.25 -10.26
CA VAL A 1248 14.60 -12.48 -11.26
C VAL A 1248 14.92 -13.41 -12.41
#